data_AF-A0A7V6BZ65-F1
#
_entry.id   AF-A0A7V6BZ65-F1
#
_cell.length_a   1.000
_cell.length_b   1.000
_cell.length_c   1.000
_cell.angle_alpha   90.00
_cell.angle_beta   90.00
_cell.angle_gamma   90.00
#
_symmetry.space_group_name_H-M   'P 1'
#
loop_
_entity.id
_entity.type
_entity.pdbx_description
1 polymer ?
#
loop_
_entity_poly.entity_id
_entity_poly.type
_entity_poly.pdbx_seq_one_letter_code
_entity_poly.pdbx_strand_id
1 'polypeptide(L)'
;DLGNKVWIDNGDGIKQRPERGFANVLVKLYLDANNDGNPDSRTAFKQTITDSGGYYRFNAIDPDKNYLIEVIAPTGYKFAPKHRNNSHGKDFDSDINPSTGFSDSLDVEKGRYFYWIDAALVLSGGSQEPASVGDKVWIDSNADGIKQKPEPGFANIKVNLWIDSNNDNKADKKIATTKTNNAGNYKFSNLNPSLDYYIEIIPASGYVFSKKHNSAAPGKDWDSDINPATGFSDKLELKADRFAYWLADAGLSKKSGQSELDKQLKALLAAKNVVALDKLDMPDSKKVELGRLLMHDKELSGNRDISCASCHTASLFSGDELSLSIGTGGKGSGHNRIMGQNRDRVPRNAPDLFNRGYADWAAGLFWDSRVKGDASHGFSTPAGTKLPKGLDNVIAAQAMFPVLAREEMMGNSGDKDINGKVNEIALIPDSNPNAAWGAIMKRILAIGEYQNRFKEVYPNIPLKDLGFQHAANAIAAFEISAYTKTNTPFDSYLKGNLNAINDSAKRGGVLFFGEFGCGECHNGPMLTDHLHHNIGVPQLGPGVGSSAPLDEGLFLKTNNPADKFAFRTPQLRNVALTGPWMHNGAYTSLEAAVRHYDDPLTMLREYDSGQLAADLQDTVHNNFATMGKIVDTLSPLVNDRRDMSDAQVADVIAFLNSLT
;
A
#
# COMPACT_ATOMS: atom_id res chain seq x y z
N ASP A 1 -12.18 -51.53 34.94
CA ASP A 1 -12.52 -50.27 34.24
C ASP A 1 -14.01 -50.08 34.16
N LEU A 2 -14.44 -48.82 34.14
CA LEU A 2 -15.84 -48.41 34.04
C LEU A 2 -16.00 -47.46 32.84
N GLY A 3 -17.09 -47.57 32.10
CA GLY A 3 -17.42 -46.64 31.02
C GLY A 3 -18.55 -47.15 30.14
N ASN A 4 -18.94 -46.37 29.14
CA ASN A 4 -19.59 -46.82 27.91
C ASN A 4 -19.70 -45.60 26.98
N LYS A 5 -20.92 -45.17 26.61
CA LYS A 5 -21.19 -44.11 25.65
C LYS A 5 -22.23 -43.13 26.17
N VAL A 6 -22.07 -41.87 25.80
CA VAL A 6 -23.11 -40.85 25.84
C VAL A 6 -23.52 -40.56 24.39
N TRP A 7 -24.81 -40.58 24.09
CA TRP A 7 -25.32 -40.34 22.72
C TRP A 7 -26.51 -39.38 22.70
N ILE A 8 -26.80 -38.91 21.48
CA ILE A 8 -27.96 -38.07 21.19
C ILE A 8 -29.12 -38.99 20.85
N ASP A 9 -30.15 -38.92 21.66
CA ASP A 9 -31.28 -39.84 21.70
C ASP A 9 -32.55 -39.18 21.12
N ASN A 10 -33.40 -39.99 20.49
CA ASN A 10 -34.65 -39.55 19.90
C ASN A 10 -35.79 -39.35 20.94
N GLY A 11 -35.53 -39.66 22.22
CA GLY A 11 -36.49 -39.57 23.33
C GLY A 11 -36.95 -40.91 23.88
N ASP A 12 -36.62 -42.05 23.25
CA ASP A 12 -37.04 -43.37 23.68
C ASP A 12 -36.09 -44.00 24.72
N GLY A 13 -34.86 -43.51 24.84
CA GLY A 13 -33.84 -44.00 25.77
C GLY A 13 -33.25 -45.37 25.41
N ILE A 14 -33.52 -45.87 24.20
CA ILE A 14 -33.05 -47.15 23.67
C ILE A 14 -31.97 -46.87 22.63
N LYS A 15 -30.78 -47.44 22.83
CA LYS A 15 -29.63 -47.26 21.95
C LYS A 15 -29.83 -47.98 20.62
N GLN A 16 -30.20 -47.24 19.57
CA GLN A 16 -30.41 -47.75 18.21
C GLN A 16 -29.30 -47.28 17.26
N ARG A 17 -28.80 -48.17 16.39
CA ARG A 17 -27.84 -47.75 15.36
C ARG A 17 -28.59 -47.21 14.13
N PRO A 18 -28.22 -46.02 13.59
CA PRO A 18 -27.06 -45.18 13.94
C PRO A 18 -27.36 -43.94 14.80
N GLU A 19 -27.09 -43.98 16.10
CA GLU A 19 -27.08 -42.79 16.98
C GLU A 19 -25.70 -42.15 17.14
N ARG A 20 -25.67 -40.82 17.03
CA ARG A 20 -24.46 -39.99 17.15
C ARG A 20 -24.00 -39.93 18.60
N GLY A 21 -22.71 -40.20 18.83
CA GLY A 21 -22.08 -39.97 20.12
C GLY A 21 -22.02 -38.49 20.50
N PHE A 22 -22.11 -38.20 21.79
CA PHE A 22 -21.99 -36.86 22.32
C PHE A 22 -20.58 -36.64 22.88
N ALA A 23 -19.77 -35.86 22.17
CA ALA A 23 -18.40 -35.55 22.57
C ALA A 23 -18.30 -34.45 23.65
N ASN A 24 -17.22 -34.50 24.45
CA ASN A 24 -16.88 -33.53 25.49
C ASN A 24 -17.90 -33.40 26.64
N VAL A 25 -18.71 -34.42 26.89
CA VAL A 25 -19.61 -34.49 28.05
C VAL A 25 -18.80 -34.83 29.29
N LEU A 26 -18.93 -34.03 30.35
CA LEU A 26 -18.26 -34.27 31.62
C LEU A 26 -18.93 -35.46 32.34
N VAL A 27 -18.12 -36.46 32.66
CA VAL A 27 -18.53 -37.63 33.43
C VAL A 27 -17.66 -37.72 34.67
N LYS A 28 -18.30 -37.93 35.82
CA LYS A 28 -17.63 -38.02 37.12
C LYS A 28 -17.93 -39.37 37.77
N LEU A 29 -16.97 -39.84 38.54
CA LEU A 29 -17.04 -41.09 39.29
C LEU A 29 -16.96 -40.75 40.77
N TYR A 30 -17.90 -41.27 41.56
CA TYR A 30 -18.01 -41.06 43.00
C TYR A 30 -17.91 -42.40 43.73
N LEU A 31 -17.41 -42.37 44.97
CA LEU A 31 -17.50 -43.51 45.89
C LEU A 31 -18.88 -43.54 46.55
N ASP A 32 -19.42 -44.75 46.69
CA ASP A 32 -20.69 -45.05 47.37
C ASP A 32 -20.45 -46.25 48.31
N ALA A 33 -19.53 -46.11 49.27
CA ALA A 33 -19.06 -47.20 50.10
C ALA A 33 -20.15 -47.84 50.95
N ASN A 34 -21.22 -47.10 51.26
CA ASN A 34 -22.38 -47.59 52.01
C ASN A 34 -23.48 -48.19 51.11
N ASN A 35 -23.32 -48.13 49.78
CA ASN A 35 -24.24 -48.67 48.77
C ASN A 35 -25.68 -48.13 48.91
N ASP A 36 -25.82 -46.86 49.29
CA ASP A 36 -27.12 -46.22 49.50
C ASP A 36 -27.65 -45.51 48.24
N GLY A 37 -26.86 -45.51 47.16
CA GLY A 37 -27.19 -44.87 45.89
C GLY A 37 -26.95 -43.36 45.87
N ASN A 38 -26.29 -42.81 46.88
CA ASN A 38 -25.83 -41.42 46.94
C ASN A 38 -24.31 -41.36 47.08
N PRO A 39 -23.66 -40.31 46.56
CA PRO A 39 -22.22 -40.17 46.72
C PRO A 39 -21.87 -39.82 48.17
N ASP A 40 -20.92 -40.56 48.77
CA ASP A 40 -20.43 -40.32 50.14
C ASP A 40 -19.80 -38.93 50.32
N SER A 41 -19.38 -38.31 49.21
CA SER A 41 -18.73 -37.00 49.18
C SER A 41 -19.20 -36.18 47.98
N ARG A 42 -19.21 -34.86 48.15
CA ARG A 42 -19.48 -33.91 47.06
C ARG A 42 -18.34 -33.83 46.04
N THR A 43 -17.16 -34.35 46.38
CA THR A 43 -16.00 -34.36 45.50
C THR A 43 -15.91 -35.68 44.75
N ALA A 44 -15.82 -35.61 43.42
CA ALA A 44 -15.66 -36.81 42.59
C ALA A 44 -14.31 -37.50 42.85
N PHE A 45 -14.32 -38.83 42.91
CA PHE A 45 -13.13 -39.66 42.99
C PHE A 45 -12.29 -39.58 41.72
N LYS A 46 -12.92 -39.59 40.54
CA LYS A 46 -12.30 -39.33 39.23
C LYS A 46 -13.27 -38.56 38.32
N GLN A 47 -12.75 -37.90 37.30
CA GLN A 47 -13.57 -37.29 36.25
C GLN A 47 -12.90 -37.43 34.88
N THR A 48 -13.69 -37.46 33.81
CA THR A 48 -13.24 -37.55 32.43
C THR A 48 -14.24 -36.83 31.51
N ILE A 49 -13.92 -36.70 30.23
CA ILE A 49 -14.85 -36.23 29.20
C ILE A 49 -14.99 -37.28 28.11
N THR A 50 -16.15 -37.31 27.46
CA THR A 50 -16.38 -38.21 26.31
C THR A 50 -15.55 -37.81 25.09
N ASP A 51 -15.13 -38.80 24.30
CA ASP A 51 -14.42 -38.59 23.04
C ASP A 51 -15.35 -38.20 21.88
N SER A 52 -14.81 -38.05 20.66
CA SER A 52 -15.58 -37.72 19.46
C SER A 52 -16.70 -38.70 19.11
N GLY A 53 -16.59 -39.95 19.57
CA GLY A 53 -17.61 -40.99 19.41
C GLY A 53 -18.59 -41.09 20.58
N GLY A 54 -18.46 -40.22 21.58
CA GLY A 54 -19.26 -40.21 22.80
C GLY A 54 -18.79 -41.19 23.87
N TYR A 55 -17.65 -41.86 23.69
CA TYR A 55 -17.18 -42.87 24.63
C TYR A 55 -16.41 -42.24 25.79
N TYR A 56 -16.56 -42.80 26.98
CA TYR A 56 -15.79 -42.43 28.16
C TYR A 56 -15.30 -43.67 28.90
N ARG A 57 -14.19 -43.53 29.62
CA ARG A 57 -13.58 -44.63 30.37
C ARG A 57 -12.83 -44.14 31.59
N PHE A 58 -13.03 -44.82 32.70
CA PHE A 58 -12.22 -44.72 33.91
C PHE A 58 -11.36 -45.97 34.07
N ASN A 59 -10.05 -45.77 34.10
CA ASN A 59 -9.06 -46.83 34.28
C ASN A 59 -8.59 -46.91 35.73
N ALA A 60 -8.06 -48.07 36.12
CA ALA A 60 -7.45 -48.31 37.44
C ALA A 60 -8.39 -47.90 38.60
N ILE A 61 -9.56 -48.55 38.63
CA ILE A 61 -10.55 -48.39 39.70
C ILE A 61 -10.29 -49.47 40.75
N ASP A 62 -10.37 -49.11 42.03
CA ASP A 62 -10.15 -50.06 43.11
C ASP A 62 -11.26 -51.12 43.09
N PRO A 63 -10.91 -52.41 43.04
CA PRO A 63 -11.91 -53.46 43.17
C PRO A 63 -12.48 -53.53 44.59
N ASP A 64 -13.60 -54.23 44.72
CA ASP A 64 -14.32 -54.52 45.96
C ASP A 64 -14.86 -53.25 46.66
N LYS A 65 -15.20 -52.24 45.85
CA LYS A 65 -15.87 -50.99 46.27
C LYS A 65 -17.05 -50.69 45.36
N ASN A 66 -17.99 -49.93 45.91
CA ASN A 66 -19.16 -49.45 45.20
C ASN A 66 -18.93 -48.02 44.69
N TYR A 67 -19.41 -47.76 43.47
CA TYR A 67 -19.23 -46.48 42.79
C TYR A 67 -20.52 -45.99 42.13
N LEU A 68 -20.62 -44.67 41.95
CA LEU A 68 -21.67 -44.02 41.16
C LEU A 68 -21.05 -43.22 40.02
N ILE A 69 -21.68 -43.25 38.85
CA ILE A 69 -21.32 -42.39 37.73
C ILE A 69 -22.32 -41.26 37.64
N GLU A 70 -21.83 -40.02 37.69
CA GLU A 70 -22.62 -38.82 37.38
C GLU A 70 -22.27 -38.37 35.95
N VAL A 71 -23.27 -38.30 35.09
CA VAL A 71 -23.15 -37.62 33.79
C VAL A 71 -23.70 -36.21 33.95
N ILE A 72 -22.92 -35.20 33.57
CA ILE A 72 -23.38 -33.82 33.60
C ILE A 72 -24.02 -33.50 32.24
N ALA A 73 -25.35 -33.39 32.21
CA ALA A 73 -26.08 -33.02 31.00
C ALA A 73 -25.58 -31.66 30.47
N PRO A 74 -25.13 -31.60 29.20
CA PRO A 74 -24.77 -30.34 28.56
C PRO A 74 -25.95 -29.37 28.52
N THR A 75 -25.67 -28.06 28.55
CA THR A 75 -26.73 -27.05 28.47
C THR A 75 -27.59 -27.26 27.22
N GLY A 76 -28.91 -27.25 27.39
CA GLY A 76 -29.86 -27.51 26.31
C GLY A 76 -30.22 -28.98 26.12
N TYR A 77 -29.70 -29.89 26.94
CA TYR A 77 -30.06 -31.31 26.93
C TYR A 77 -30.65 -31.75 28.26
N LYS A 78 -31.45 -32.81 28.21
CA LYS A 78 -31.97 -33.57 29.35
C LYS A 78 -31.75 -35.06 29.10
N PHE A 79 -31.81 -35.87 30.14
CA PHE A 79 -31.70 -37.32 30.00
C PHE A 79 -32.99 -37.95 29.46
N ALA A 80 -32.87 -38.96 28.60
CA ALA A 80 -33.98 -39.82 28.20
C ALA A 80 -34.35 -40.79 29.34
N PRO A 81 -35.52 -41.44 29.29
CA PRO A 81 -35.91 -42.43 30.30
C PRO A 81 -34.90 -43.58 30.44
N LYS A 82 -34.68 -44.01 31.69
CA LYS A 82 -33.78 -45.11 32.07
C LYS A 82 -34.45 -46.49 31.91
N HIS A 83 -33.67 -47.54 31.64
CA HIS A 83 -34.06 -48.98 31.68
C HIS A 83 -35.30 -49.31 30.83
N ARG A 84 -35.30 -48.91 29.55
CA ARG A 84 -36.44 -49.10 28.63
C ARG A 84 -36.39 -50.41 27.84
N ASN A 85 -35.28 -51.15 27.86
CA ASN A 85 -35.13 -52.42 27.15
C ASN A 85 -34.91 -53.61 28.11
N ASN A 86 -36.01 -54.19 28.61
CA ASN A 86 -35.95 -55.38 29.48
C ASN A 86 -35.49 -56.68 28.79
N SER A 87 -35.24 -56.68 27.47
CA SER A 87 -35.06 -57.91 26.67
C SER A 87 -33.65 -58.14 26.14
N HIS A 88 -32.75 -57.14 26.20
CA HIS A 88 -31.40 -57.27 25.64
C HIS A 88 -30.33 -56.56 26.49
N GLY A 89 -29.73 -57.27 27.45
CA GLY A 89 -28.45 -56.90 28.07
C GLY A 89 -28.40 -55.52 28.74
N LYS A 90 -27.22 -55.13 29.24
CA LYS A 90 -27.01 -53.86 29.96
C LYS A 90 -26.51 -52.69 29.10
N ASP A 91 -26.33 -52.87 27.78
CA ASP A 91 -25.63 -51.93 26.85
C ASP A 91 -26.53 -51.44 25.71
N PHE A 92 -27.86 -51.43 25.91
CA PHE A 92 -28.82 -51.09 24.85
C PHE A 92 -29.83 -50.01 25.25
N ASP A 93 -29.68 -49.42 26.42
CA ASP A 93 -30.52 -48.34 26.92
C ASP A 93 -29.76 -47.46 27.91
N SER A 94 -30.36 -46.33 28.28
CA SER A 94 -29.77 -45.41 29.25
C SER A 94 -29.81 -45.99 30.66
N ASP A 95 -28.68 -45.95 31.37
CA ASP A 95 -28.53 -46.33 32.79
C ASP A 95 -28.62 -45.14 33.74
N ILE A 96 -28.67 -43.92 33.21
CA ILE A 96 -28.63 -42.69 33.99
C ILE A 96 -30.03 -42.28 34.42
N ASN A 97 -30.21 -42.04 35.73
CA ASN A 97 -31.46 -41.54 36.28
C ASN A 97 -31.75 -40.15 35.73
N PRO A 98 -32.90 -39.93 35.05
CA PRO A 98 -33.15 -38.67 34.35
C PRO A 98 -33.28 -37.44 35.25
N SER A 99 -33.56 -37.68 36.53
CA SER A 99 -33.81 -36.67 37.55
C SER A 99 -32.51 -36.19 38.21
N THR A 100 -31.54 -37.08 38.35
CA THR A 100 -30.33 -36.85 39.16
C THR A 100 -29.06 -36.83 38.33
N GLY A 101 -29.03 -37.44 37.15
CA GLY A 101 -27.82 -37.62 36.35
C GLY A 101 -26.89 -38.73 36.86
N PHE A 102 -27.29 -39.47 37.89
CA PHE A 102 -26.52 -40.58 38.45
C PHE A 102 -26.94 -41.94 37.90
N SER A 103 -25.98 -42.86 37.77
CA SER A 103 -26.23 -44.30 37.59
C SER A 103 -26.82 -44.93 38.87
N ASP A 104 -27.21 -46.20 38.80
CA ASP A 104 -27.34 -47.00 40.04
C ASP A 104 -25.95 -47.29 40.62
N SER A 105 -25.90 -47.72 41.88
CA SER A 105 -24.64 -48.12 42.51
C SER A 105 -24.01 -49.31 41.79
N LEU A 106 -22.70 -49.21 41.56
CA LEU A 106 -21.91 -50.16 40.79
C LEU A 106 -20.99 -50.93 41.72
N ASP A 107 -21.30 -52.20 41.96
CA ASP A 107 -20.43 -53.13 42.69
C ASP A 107 -19.27 -53.60 41.79
N VAL A 108 -18.08 -53.05 42.03
CA VAL A 108 -16.90 -53.28 41.18
C VAL A 108 -16.08 -54.45 41.72
N GLU A 109 -16.44 -55.66 41.31
CA GLU A 109 -15.67 -56.87 41.65
C GLU A 109 -14.30 -56.94 40.94
N LYS A 110 -13.30 -57.52 41.62
CA LYS A 110 -11.97 -57.77 41.06
C LYS A 110 -12.02 -58.59 39.76
N GLY A 111 -11.45 -58.02 38.69
CA GLY A 111 -11.30 -58.70 37.38
C GLY A 111 -12.47 -58.51 36.41
N ARG A 112 -13.49 -57.70 36.73
CA ARG A 112 -14.59 -57.38 35.82
C ARG A 112 -14.44 -56.02 35.12
N TYR A 113 -14.98 -55.95 33.91
CA TYR A 113 -15.10 -54.71 33.13
C TYR A 113 -16.58 -54.31 33.03
N PHE A 114 -16.89 -53.06 33.32
CA PHE A 114 -18.26 -52.52 33.24
C PHE A 114 -18.29 -51.51 32.10
N TYR A 115 -18.41 -52.01 30.86
CA TYR A 115 -18.49 -51.21 29.64
C TYR A 115 -19.93 -51.07 29.13
N TRP A 116 -20.87 -50.93 30.06
CA TRP A 116 -22.30 -50.92 29.73
C TRP A 116 -23.01 -49.64 30.22
N ILE A 117 -22.39 -48.82 31.08
CA ILE A 117 -23.03 -47.63 31.69
C ILE A 117 -23.25 -46.51 30.68
N ASP A 118 -24.46 -46.46 30.15
CA ASP A 118 -24.86 -45.68 29.00
C ASP A 118 -25.71 -44.46 29.40
N ALA A 119 -25.58 -43.34 28.67
CA ALA A 119 -26.38 -42.15 28.90
C ALA A 119 -27.00 -41.58 27.62
N ALA A 120 -28.33 -41.63 27.55
CA ALA A 120 -29.12 -41.05 26.47
C ALA A 120 -29.44 -39.58 26.76
N LEU A 121 -29.08 -38.66 25.85
CA LEU A 121 -29.37 -37.23 25.96
C LEU A 121 -30.32 -36.77 24.86
N VAL A 122 -31.39 -36.10 25.25
CA VAL A 122 -32.44 -35.55 24.38
C VAL A 122 -32.36 -34.02 24.40
N LEU A 123 -32.57 -33.40 23.24
CA LEU A 123 -32.68 -31.95 23.14
C LEU A 123 -33.89 -31.42 23.95
N SER A 124 -33.64 -30.39 24.75
CA SER A 124 -34.69 -29.65 25.44
C SER A 124 -35.40 -28.71 24.46
N GLY A 125 -36.74 -28.64 24.47
CA GLY A 125 -37.48 -27.67 23.65
C GLY A 125 -38.03 -28.17 22.29
N GLY A 126 -37.97 -29.48 22.00
CA GLY A 126 -38.74 -30.10 20.91
C GLY A 126 -38.05 -30.21 19.55
N SER A 127 -36.83 -29.70 19.41
CA SER A 127 -35.97 -29.95 18.24
C SER A 127 -35.51 -31.41 18.21
N GLN A 128 -35.56 -32.09 17.06
CA GLN A 128 -35.13 -33.49 16.95
C GLN A 128 -33.66 -33.66 16.54
N GLU A 129 -33.05 -32.61 15.97
CA GLU A 129 -31.67 -32.66 15.48
C GLU A 129 -30.81 -31.51 16.03
N PRO A 130 -29.58 -31.78 16.47
CA PRO A 130 -28.69 -30.75 16.97
C PRO A 130 -28.03 -29.96 15.82
N ALA A 131 -27.62 -28.72 16.12
CA ALA A 131 -26.91 -27.83 15.21
C ALA A 131 -25.39 -27.81 15.43
N SER A 132 -24.66 -27.17 14.53
CA SER A 132 -23.23 -26.89 14.66
C SER A 132 -22.93 -25.47 14.17
N VAL A 133 -21.92 -24.83 14.75
CA VAL A 133 -21.43 -23.50 14.34
C VAL A 133 -19.91 -23.49 14.25
N GLY A 134 -19.35 -22.80 13.27
CA GLY A 134 -17.91 -22.65 13.12
C GLY A 134 -17.56 -21.88 11.86
N ASP A 135 -16.36 -21.30 11.84
CA ASP A 135 -15.86 -20.54 10.69
C ASP A 135 -14.32 -20.41 10.77
N LYS A 136 -13.75 -19.34 10.21
CA LYS A 136 -12.33 -19.07 10.06
C LYS A 136 -11.87 -17.78 10.75
N VAL A 137 -10.71 -17.85 11.40
CA VAL A 137 -9.91 -16.66 11.77
C VAL A 137 -8.73 -16.56 10.81
N TRP A 138 -8.44 -15.37 10.29
CA TRP A 138 -7.33 -15.15 9.35
C TRP A 138 -6.45 -13.98 9.76
N ILE A 139 -5.24 -13.97 9.18
CA ILE A 139 -4.32 -12.83 9.29
C ILE A 139 -4.74 -11.81 8.25
N ASP A 140 -5.35 -10.73 8.73
CA ASP A 140 -5.74 -9.59 7.92
C ASP A 140 -4.57 -8.59 7.90
N SER A 141 -3.82 -8.61 6.79
CA SER A 141 -2.56 -7.86 6.68
C SER A 141 -2.76 -6.40 6.34
N ASN A 142 -3.88 -6.04 5.70
CA ASN A 142 -4.20 -4.66 5.31
C ASN A 142 -5.26 -4.02 6.23
N ALA A 143 -5.76 -4.76 7.21
CA ALA A 143 -6.70 -4.34 8.24
C ALA A 143 -8.04 -3.81 7.68
N ASP A 144 -8.44 -4.29 6.50
CA ASP A 144 -9.69 -3.87 5.86
C ASP A 144 -10.89 -4.71 6.29
N GLY A 145 -10.68 -5.82 7.00
CA GLY A 145 -11.73 -6.72 7.48
C GLY A 145 -12.37 -7.57 6.40
N ILE A 146 -11.84 -7.59 5.18
CA ILE A 146 -12.34 -8.33 4.02
C ILE A 146 -11.43 -9.53 3.74
N LYS A 147 -12.01 -10.72 3.64
CA LYS A 147 -11.30 -11.97 3.37
C LYS A 147 -10.87 -12.02 1.90
N GLN A 148 -9.58 -11.83 1.63
CA GLN A 148 -9.00 -11.85 0.28
C GLN A 148 -7.71 -12.67 0.18
N LYS A 149 -7.20 -12.90 -1.04
CA LYS A 149 -5.94 -13.63 -1.25
C LYS A 149 -4.79 -12.65 -1.52
N PRO A 150 -3.60 -12.82 -0.90
CA PRO A 150 -3.22 -13.88 0.03
C PRO A 150 -3.42 -13.50 1.51
N GLU A 151 -4.44 -14.06 2.18
CA GLU A 151 -4.59 -13.98 3.64
C GLU A 151 -4.68 -15.38 4.28
N PRO A 152 -3.63 -15.82 4.98
CA PRO A 152 -3.58 -17.16 5.55
C PRO A 152 -4.49 -17.27 6.78
N GLY A 153 -4.93 -18.50 7.06
CA GLY A 153 -5.64 -18.80 8.31
C GLY A 153 -4.75 -18.61 9.53
N PHE A 154 -5.33 -18.15 10.64
CA PHE A 154 -4.62 -17.90 11.89
C PHE A 154 -4.86 -19.05 12.88
N ALA A 155 -3.86 -19.89 13.05
CA ALA A 155 -3.91 -21.07 13.92
C ALA A 155 -3.84 -20.72 15.42
N ASN A 156 -4.35 -21.64 16.26
CA ASN A 156 -4.28 -21.59 17.71
C ASN A 156 -4.97 -20.39 18.38
N ILE A 157 -5.83 -19.68 17.66
CA ILE A 157 -6.67 -18.61 18.22
C ILE A 157 -7.76 -19.23 19.07
N LYS A 158 -7.93 -18.72 20.29
CA LYS A 158 -8.92 -19.23 21.25
C LYS A 158 -10.30 -18.68 20.90
N VAL A 159 -11.27 -19.59 20.80
CA VAL A 159 -12.67 -19.27 20.51
C VAL A 159 -13.56 -19.84 21.61
N ASN A 160 -14.45 -19.04 22.16
CA ASN A 160 -15.41 -19.43 23.18
C ASN A 160 -16.84 -19.39 22.63
N LEU A 161 -17.66 -20.36 23.05
CA LEU A 161 -19.09 -20.39 22.78
C LEU A 161 -19.86 -19.98 24.04
N TRP A 162 -20.75 -19.02 23.88
CA TRP A 162 -21.59 -18.46 24.95
C TRP A 162 -23.06 -18.66 24.64
N ILE A 163 -23.88 -18.68 25.68
CA ILE A 163 -25.34 -18.68 25.60
C ILE A 163 -25.91 -17.42 26.24
N ASP A 164 -27.01 -16.95 25.69
CA ASP A 164 -27.94 -16.04 26.35
C ASP A 164 -28.94 -16.89 27.16
N SER A 165 -28.91 -16.74 28.48
CA SER A 165 -29.72 -17.55 29.41
C SER A 165 -30.95 -16.79 29.91
N ASN A 166 -31.01 -15.47 29.73
CA ASN A 166 -32.08 -14.61 30.21
C ASN A 166 -32.89 -13.95 29.06
N ASN A 167 -32.52 -14.23 27.81
CA ASN A 167 -33.11 -13.72 26.57
C ASN A 167 -33.04 -12.18 26.44
N ASP A 168 -32.01 -11.53 26.98
CA ASP A 168 -31.77 -10.09 26.84
C ASP A 168 -30.95 -9.72 25.59
N ASN A 169 -30.66 -10.70 24.74
CA ASN A 169 -29.77 -10.65 23.58
C ASN A 169 -28.31 -10.33 23.94
N LYS A 170 -27.81 -10.85 25.06
CA LYS A 170 -26.39 -10.79 25.43
C LYS A 170 -25.87 -12.16 25.88
N ALA A 171 -24.57 -12.34 25.69
CA ALA A 171 -23.86 -13.51 26.19
C ALA A 171 -23.79 -13.51 27.73
N ASP A 172 -24.38 -14.51 28.37
CA ASP A 172 -24.41 -14.64 29.83
C ASP A 172 -23.39 -15.67 30.35
N LYS A 173 -23.38 -16.85 29.73
CA LYS A 173 -22.64 -18.02 30.23
C LYS A 173 -21.83 -18.67 29.14
N LYS A 174 -20.51 -18.78 29.38
CA LYS A 174 -19.62 -19.58 28.53
C LYS A 174 -19.88 -21.06 28.74
N ILE A 175 -20.10 -21.79 27.65
CA ILE A 175 -20.42 -23.23 27.68
C ILE A 175 -19.38 -24.11 27.00
N ALA A 176 -18.53 -23.57 26.13
CA ALA A 176 -17.45 -24.31 25.50
C ALA A 176 -16.29 -23.40 25.07
N THR A 177 -15.12 -24.00 24.83
CA THR A 177 -13.94 -23.35 24.27
C THR A 177 -13.28 -24.30 23.28
N THR A 178 -12.81 -23.77 22.14
CA THR A 178 -11.94 -24.48 21.20
C THR A 178 -10.79 -23.58 20.72
N LYS A 179 -9.94 -24.10 19.83
CA LYS A 179 -8.91 -23.34 19.13
C LYS A 179 -9.02 -23.55 17.62
N THR A 180 -8.62 -22.54 16.86
CA THR A 180 -8.50 -22.66 15.40
C THR A 180 -7.38 -23.63 15.01
N ASN A 181 -7.59 -24.38 13.92
CA ASN A 181 -6.57 -25.27 13.35
C ASN A 181 -5.56 -24.53 12.47
N ASN A 182 -4.63 -25.24 11.82
CA ASN A 182 -3.61 -24.64 10.94
C ASN A 182 -4.16 -23.83 9.75
N ALA A 183 -5.39 -24.11 9.34
CA ALA A 183 -6.09 -23.36 8.28
C ALA A 183 -6.92 -22.20 8.84
N GLY A 184 -6.87 -21.93 10.15
CA GLY A 184 -7.66 -20.91 10.83
C GLY A 184 -9.09 -21.33 11.19
N ASN A 185 -9.50 -22.57 10.91
CA ASN A 185 -10.89 -23.01 11.06
C ASN A 185 -11.18 -23.52 12.48
N TYR A 186 -12.38 -23.27 12.98
CA TYR A 186 -12.89 -23.77 14.27
C TYR A 186 -14.34 -24.29 14.14
N LYS A 187 -14.80 -25.14 15.07
CA LYS A 187 -16.17 -25.69 15.07
C LYS A 187 -16.64 -26.10 16.47
N PHE A 188 -17.90 -25.80 16.79
CA PHE A 188 -18.69 -26.37 17.87
C PHE A 188 -19.82 -27.23 17.28
N SER A 189 -20.05 -28.41 17.85
CA SER A 189 -21.05 -29.38 17.38
C SER A 189 -22.03 -29.72 18.49
N ASN A 190 -23.12 -30.40 18.15
CA ASN A 190 -24.14 -30.90 19.08
C ASN A 190 -24.85 -29.77 19.87
N LEU A 191 -25.11 -28.62 19.24
CA LEU A 191 -25.79 -27.48 19.86
C LEU A 191 -27.30 -27.63 19.80
N ASN A 192 -28.02 -27.08 20.78
CA ASN A 192 -29.47 -27.07 20.77
C ASN A 192 -29.96 -25.85 19.97
N PRO A 193 -30.55 -26.01 18.77
CA PRO A 193 -30.93 -24.87 17.93
C PRO A 193 -32.04 -23.98 18.53
N SER A 194 -32.69 -24.41 19.60
CA SER A 194 -33.70 -23.62 20.32
C SER A 194 -33.11 -22.63 21.33
N LEU A 195 -31.78 -22.58 21.49
CA LEU A 195 -31.09 -21.62 22.36
C LEU A 195 -30.35 -20.56 21.54
N ASP A 196 -30.15 -19.39 22.16
CA ASP A 196 -29.44 -18.27 21.57
C ASP A 196 -27.94 -18.33 21.93
N TYR A 197 -27.08 -18.32 20.90
CA TYR A 197 -25.63 -18.46 21.05
C TYR A 197 -24.85 -17.26 20.54
N TYR A 198 -23.63 -17.09 21.07
CA TYR A 198 -22.64 -16.09 20.65
C TYR A 198 -21.26 -16.72 20.57
N ILE A 199 -20.45 -16.24 19.63
CA ILE A 199 -19.03 -16.55 19.56
C ILE A 199 -18.23 -15.39 20.15
N GLU A 200 -17.25 -15.72 20.99
CA GLU A 200 -16.23 -14.78 21.43
C GLU A 200 -14.87 -15.27 20.92
N ILE A 201 -14.15 -14.40 20.21
CA ILE A 201 -12.79 -14.67 19.76
C ILE A 201 -11.83 -13.90 20.67
N ILE A 202 -10.75 -14.57 21.09
CA ILE A 202 -9.70 -13.92 21.88
C ILE A 202 -8.50 -13.71 20.96
N PRO A 203 -8.15 -12.46 20.59
CA PRO A 203 -7.04 -12.20 19.69
C PRO A 203 -5.71 -12.64 20.33
N ALA A 204 -4.78 -13.09 19.50
CA ALA A 204 -3.42 -13.37 19.95
C ALA A 204 -2.74 -12.09 20.46
N SER A 205 -1.77 -12.24 21.37
CA SER A 205 -0.95 -11.11 21.82
C SER A 205 -0.33 -10.39 20.62
N GLY A 206 -0.45 -9.06 20.60
CA GLY A 206 0.04 -8.24 19.49
C GLY A 206 -0.88 -8.16 18.27
N TYR A 207 -2.12 -8.66 18.35
CA TYR A 207 -3.14 -8.52 17.30
C TYR A 207 -4.40 -7.81 17.83
N VAL A 208 -5.15 -7.18 16.91
CA VAL A 208 -6.45 -6.53 17.12
C VAL A 208 -7.43 -6.97 16.04
N PHE A 209 -8.72 -6.81 16.30
CA PHE A 209 -9.76 -7.09 15.30
C PHE A 209 -9.79 -6.01 14.21
N SER A 210 -9.98 -6.46 12.97
CA SER A 210 -10.27 -5.61 11.83
C SER A 210 -11.71 -5.11 11.83
N LYS A 211 -12.08 -4.23 10.88
CA LYS A 211 -13.45 -3.67 10.83
C LYS A 211 -14.50 -4.75 10.54
N LYS A 212 -15.62 -4.68 11.27
CA LYS A 212 -16.80 -5.53 11.08
C LYS A 212 -17.64 -5.07 9.87
N HIS A 213 -18.17 -6.02 9.08
CA HIS A 213 -19.10 -5.81 7.96
C HIS A 213 -18.67 -4.76 6.92
N ASN A 214 -17.45 -4.87 6.41
CA ASN A 214 -16.90 -3.89 5.47
C ASN A 214 -17.20 -4.20 3.99
N SER A 215 -18.02 -5.21 3.68
CA SER A 215 -18.44 -5.52 2.31
C SER A 215 -19.81 -4.91 1.95
N ALA A 216 -20.03 -4.62 0.67
CA ALA A 216 -21.30 -4.09 0.16
C ALA A 216 -22.46 -5.11 0.18
N ALA A 217 -22.23 -6.33 0.65
CA ALA A 217 -23.23 -7.38 0.80
C ALA A 217 -23.17 -7.98 2.22
N PRO A 218 -23.74 -7.29 3.23
CA PRO A 218 -23.75 -7.75 4.61
C PRO A 218 -24.30 -9.18 4.70
N GLY A 219 -23.57 -10.08 5.37
CA GLY A 219 -23.98 -11.49 5.56
C GLY A 219 -23.49 -12.48 4.49
N LYS A 220 -22.48 -12.12 3.69
CA LYS A 220 -21.69 -13.07 2.88
C LYS A 220 -20.30 -13.25 3.53
N ASP A 221 -19.76 -14.47 3.50
CA ASP A 221 -18.49 -14.99 4.10
C ASP A 221 -17.17 -14.28 3.64
N TRP A 222 -17.25 -13.01 3.28
CA TRP A 222 -16.12 -12.22 2.77
C TRP A 222 -15.73 -11.08 3.70
N ASP A 223 -16.41 -10.87 4.83
CA ASP A 223 -16.05 -9.84 5.80
C ASP A 223 -16.19 -10.31 7.24
N SER A 224 -15.45 -9.65 8.15
CA SER A 224 -15.42 -10.00 9.57
C SER A 224 -16.77 -9.77 10.27
N ASP A 225 -17.24 -10.77 11.01
CA ASP A 225 -18.48 -10.72 11.80
C ASP A 225 -18.30 -10.28 13.27
N ILE A 226 -17.06 -10.34 13.77
CA ILE A 226 -16.75 -10.05 15.18
C ILE A 226 -16.72 -8.55 15.45
N ASN A 227 -17.44 -8.12 16.49
CA ASN A 227 -17.41 -6.75 16.98
C ASN A 227 -16.01 -6.42 17.55
N PRO A 228 -15.28 -5.44 16.97
CA PRO A 228 -13.90 -5.16 17.36
C PRO A 228 -13.74 -4.65 18.80
N ALA A 229 -14.80 -4.09 19.38
CA ALA A 229 -14.77 -3.54 20.74
C ALA A 229 -14.96 -4.62 21.81
N THR A 230 -15.72 -5.66 21.50
CA THR A 230 -16.11 -6.68 22.49
C THR A 230 -15.47 -8.04 22.23
N GLY A 231 -15.08 -8.33 20.98
CA GLY A 231 -14.64 -9.65 20.54
C GLY A 231 -15.78 -10.65 20.34
N PHE A 232 -17.04 -10.20 20.41
CA PHE A 232 -18.23 -11.04 20.24
C PHE A 232 -18.85 -10.92 18.84
N SER A 233 -19.41 -12.01 18.34
CA SER A 233 -20.34 -12.01 17.21
C SER A 233 -21.66 -11.34 17.58
N ASP A 234 -22.51 -11.09 16.59
CA ASP A 234 -23.95 -10.92 16.86
C ASP A 234 -24.57 -12.26 17.25
N LYS A 235 -25.87 -12.24 17.59
CA LYS A 235 -26.63 -13.43 17.93
C LYS A 235 -26.66 -14.41 16.76
N LEU A 236 -26.30 -15.67 17.02
CA LEU A 236 -26.25 -16.71 16.01
C LEU A 236 -27.63 -17.32 15.77
N GLU A 237 -28.13 -17.25 14.54
CA GLU A 237 -29.35 -17.98 14.14
C GLU A 237 -29.02 -19.42 13.73
N LEU A 238 -29.22 -20.37 14.65
CA LEU A 238 -29.05 -21.79 14.36
C LEU A 238 -30.32 -22.38 13.73
N LYS A 239 -30.17 -23.17 12.67
CA LYS A 239 -31.26 -23.93 12.05
C LYS A 239 -30.95 -25.42 12.17
N ALA A 240 -31.94 -26.22 12.61
CA ALA A 240 -31.84 -27.68 12.57
C ALA A 240 -31.48 -28.12 11.15
N ASP A 241 -30.64 -29.15 11.02
CA ASP A 241 -30.11 -29.74 9.76
C ASP A 241 -29.12 -28.93 8.89
N ARG A 242 -28.88 -27.64 9.17
CA ARG A 242 -27.85 -26.87 8.45
C ARG A 242 -26.58 -26.70 9.26
N PHE A 243 -25.46 -27.12 8.66
CA PHE A 243 -24.15 -26.65 9.08
C PHE A 243 -24.12 -25.12 8.91
N ALA A 244 -24.08 -24.39 10.02
CA ALA A 244 -23.81 -22.96 9.98
C ALA A 244 -22.29 -22.77 9.78
N TYR A 245 -21.84 -22.90 8.53
CA TYR A 245 -20.46 -22.67 8.11
C TYR A 245 -20.09 -21.19 8.01
N TRP A 246 -20.98 -20.25 8.36
CA TRP A 246 -20.95 -18.88 7.85
C TRP A 246 -21.33 -17.77 8.86
N LEU A 247 -21.16 -17.97 10.18
CA LEU A 247 -21.81 -17.08 11.16
C LEU A 247 -20.87 -16.33 12.12
N ALA A 248 -19.55 -16.49 12.05
CA ALA A 248 -18.64 -15.78 12.96
C ALA A 248 -17.16 -15.88 12.55
N ASP A 249 -16.79 -15.25 11.45
CA ASP A 249 -15.39 -15.17 11.03
C ASP A 249 -14.69 -13.90 11.61
N ALA A 250 -13.35 -13.87 11.62
CA ALA A 250 -12.61 -12.69 12.08
C ALA A 250 -11.27 -12.50 11.39
N GLY A 251 -11.08 -11.30 10.81
CA GLY A 251 -9.79 -10.75 10.45
C GLY A 251 -9.07 -10.20 11.69
N LEU A 252 -7.84 -10.67 11.92
CA LEU A 252 -6.95 -10.13 12.94
C LEU A 252 -5.75 -9.46 12.27
N SER A 253 -5.57 -8.18 12.53
CA SER A 253 -4.40 -7.41 12.12
C SER A 253 -3.44 -7.23 13.29
N LYS A 254 -2.16 -7.00 13.03
CA LYS A 254 -1.22 -6.67 14.12
C LYS A 254 -1.64 -5.36 14.79
N LYS A 255 -1.57 -5.33 16.13
CA LYS A 255 -1.84 -4.16 16.97
C LYS A 255 -0.87 -3.05 16.55
N SER A 256 -1.41 -1.90 16.12
CA SER A 256 -0.64 -0.70 15.77
C SER A 256 -0.03 -0.05 17.02
N GLY A 257 0.94 -0.71 17.63
CA GLY A 257 2.01 -0.05 18.37
C GLY A 257 3.12 0.30 17.38
N GLN A 258 3.78 1.45 17.54
CA GLN A 258 4.90 1.84 16.71
C GLN A 258 5.93 0.69 16.68
N SER A 259 6.03 0.00 15.53
CA SER A 259 7.00 -1.08 15.38
C SER A 259 8.40 -0.52 15.57
N GLU A 260 9.38 -1.37 15.87
CA GLU A 260 10.77 -0.92 15.95
C GLU A 260 11.21 -0.26 14.64
N LEU A 261 10.71 -0.77 13.52
CA LEU A 261 10.92 -0.21 12.20
C LEU A 261 10.30 1.19 12.03
N ASP A 262 9.08 1.41 12.54
CA ASP A 262 8.45 2.75 12.55
C ASP A 262 9.21 3.73 13.44
N LYS A 263 9.83 3.27 14.53
CA LYS A 263 10.68 4.13 15.40
C LYS A 263 11.95 4.54 14.67
N GLN A 264 12.66 3.58 14.07
CA GLN A 264 13.87 3.83 13.31
C GLN A 264 13.59 4.79 12.14
N LEU A 265 12.58 4.49 11.33
CA LEU A 265 12.24 5.32 10.19
C LEU A 265 11.87 6.74 10.63
N LYS A 266 11.00 6.91 11.65
CA LYS A 266 10.65 8.27 12.13
C LYS A 266 11.86 9.05 12.67
N ALA A 267 12.79 8.39 13.36
CA ALA A 267 14.00 9.05 13.84
C ALA A 267 14.88 9.56 12.68
N LEU A 268 15.06 8.74 11.65
CA LEU A 268 15.81 9.11 10.44
C LEU A 268 15.12 10.23 9.65
N LEU A 269 13.80 10.15 9.47
CA LEU A 269 13.02 11.19 8.81
C LEU A 269 13.11 12.53 9.54
N ALA A 270 13.01 12.52 10.87
CA ALA A 270 13.17 13.72 11.68
C ALA A 270 14.58 14.32 11.54
N ALA A 271 15.63 13.49 11.54
CA ALA A 271 17.01 13.93 11.36
C ALA A 271 17.26 14.56 9.97
N LYS A 272 16.48 14.17 8.95
CA LYS A 272 16.55 14.71 7.59
C LYS A 272 15.47 15.74 7.27
N ASN A 273 14.75 16.24 8.28
CA ASN A 273 13.66 17.22 8.13
C ASN A 273 12.60 16.79 7.08
N VAL A 274 12.37 15.48 6.93
CA VAL A 274 11.38 14.96 5.99
C VAL A 274 10.01 15.07 6.62
N VAL A 275 9.17 15.90 6.01
CA VAL A 275 7.81 16.19 6.46
C VAL A 275 6.82 16.07 5.31
N ALA A 276 5.55 15.88 5.63
CA ALA A 276 4.50 15.83 4.62
C ALA A 276 4.35 17.21 3.97
N LEU A 277 3.94 17.24 2.69
CA LEU A 277 3.69 18.52 2.03
C LEU A 277 2.44 19.20 2.58
N ASP A 278 2.58 20.47 2.91
CA ASP A 278 1.47 21.34 3.27
C ASP A 278 0.57 21.63 2.07
N LYS A 279 -0.68 22.00 2.35
CA LYS A 279 -1.59 22.44 1.30
C LYS A 279 -1.12 23.79 0.73
N LEU A 280 -0.97 23.86 -0.59
CA LEU A 280 -0.66 25.10 -1.30
C LEU A 280 -1.94 25.90 -1.60
N ASP A 281 -1.83 27.22 -1.58
CA ASP A 281 -2.87 28.11 -2.12
C ASP A 281 -2.94 27.97 -3.64
N MET A 282 -4.15 27.73 -4.14
CA MET A 282 -4.34 27.47 -5.57
C MET A 282 -4.46 28.78 -6.36
N PRO A 283 -3.85 28.86 -7.56
CA PRO A 283 -3.97 30.05 -8.41
C PRO A 283 -5.41 30.33 -8.85
N ASP A 284 -5.67 31.57 -9.28
CA ASP A 284 -6.97 31.98 -9.83
C ASP A 284 -7.42 31.09 -11.00
N SER A 285 -8.65 30.59 -10.93
CA SER A 285 -9.19 29.63 -11.90
C SER A 285 -9.22 30.13 -13.35
N LYS A 286 -9.43 31.43 -13.60
CA LYS A 286 -9.43 31.97 -14.98
C LYS A 286 -8.01 31.99 -15.54
N LYS A 287 -7.04 32.29 -14.69
CA LYS A 287 -5.62 32.25 -15.04
C LYS A 287 -5.13 30.82 -15.28
N VAL A 288 -5.58 29.87 -14.46
CA VAL A 288 -5.35 28.43 -14.68
C VAL A 288 -5.90 27.98 -16.03
N GLU A 289 -7.12 28.38 -16.39
CA GLU A 289 -7.72 28.00 -17.67
C GLU A 289 -6.99 28.61 -18.87
N LEU A 290 -6.59 29.89 -18.79
CA LEU A 290 -5.74 30.51 -19.81
C LEU A 290 -4.39 29.75 -19.94
N GLY A 291 -3.77 29.41 -18.81
CA GLY A 291 -2.54 28.62 -18.76
C GLY A 291 -2.69 27.25 -19.39
N ARG A 292 -3.79 26.55 -19.10
CA ARG A 292 -4.11 25.23 -19.66
C ARG A 292 -4.15 25.29 -21.18
N LEU A 293 -4.81 26.30 -21.74
CA LEU A 293 -4.89 26.47 -23.20
C LEU A 293 -3.50 26.73 -23.79
N LEU A 294 -2.74 27.65 -23.21
CA LEU A 294 -1.39 27.97 -23.68
C LEU A 294 -0.43 26.78 -23.58
N MET A 295 -0.48 26.00 -22.49
CA MET A 295 0.33 24.79 -22.31
C MET A 295 0.16 23.77 -23.44
N HIS A 296 -1.04 23.71 -24.03
CA HIS A 296 -1.38 22.77 -25.10
C HIS A 296 -1.31 23.38 -26.50
N ASP A 297 -1.18 24.70 -26.62
CA ASP A 297 -1.23 25.38 -27.91
C ASP A 297 0.14 25.37 -28.61
N LYS A 298 0.12 24.90 -29.85
CA LYS A 298 1.29 24.81 -30.71
C LYS A 298 1.64 26.14 -31.34
N GLU A 299 0.75 27.14 -31.32
CA GLU A 299 1.03 28.50 -31.77
C GLU A 299 2.18 29.15 -30.98
N LEU A 300 2.57 28.62 -29.83
CA LEU A 300 3.76 29.04 -29.09
C LEU A 300 5.09 28.62 -29.73
N SER A 301 5.10 27.56 -30.54
CA SER A 301 6.30 27.05 -31.21
C SER A 301 6.51 27.69 -32.58
N GLY A 302 7.76 27.84 -33.00
CA GLY A 302 8.11 28.47 -34.27
C GLY A 302 7.46 27.75 -35.47
N ASN A 303 7.56 26.42 -35.52
CA ASN A 303 6.99 25.60 -36.60
C ASN A 303 5.49 25.25 -36.40
N ARG A 304 4.88 25.69 -35.30
CA ARG A 304 3.47 25.41 -34.95
C ARG A 304 3.13 23.92 -34.87
N ASP A 305 4.10 23.08 -34.50
CA ASP A 305 3.96 21.63 -34.47
C ASP A 305 4.11 21.00 -33.09
N ILE A 306 4.62 21.76 -32.11
CA ILE A 306 4.87 21.34 -30.74
C ILE A 306 4.35 22.35 -29.72
N SER A 307 3.97 21.88 -28.54
CA SER A 307 3.56 22.69 -27.38
C SER A 307 4.27 22.18 -26.13
N CYS A 308 4.16 22.90 -25.01
CA CYS A 308 4.72 22.45 -23.73
C CYS A 308 4.22 21.04 -23.35
N ALA A 309 2.92 20.79 -23.56
CA ALA A 309 2.28 19.50 -23.33
C ALA A 309 2.74 18.36 -24.26
N SER A 310 3.54 18.65 -25.28
CA SER A 310 4.11 17.60 -26.14
C SER A 310 5.30 16.88 -25.50
N CYS A 311 6.05 17.58 -24.65
CA CYS A 311 7.14 17.00 -23.84
C CYS A 311 6.72 16.78 -22.38
N HIS A 312 5.72 17.52 -21.90
CA HIS A 312 5.17 17.37 -20.55
C HIS A 312 3.75 16.84 -20.60
N THR A 313 3.61 15.55 -20.94
CA THR A 313 2.32 14.95 -21.25
C THR A 313 1.63 14.46 -19.97
N ALA A 314 0.38 14.87 -19.74
CA ALA A 314 -0.37 14.48 -18.54
C ALA A 314 -0.57 12.96 -18.41
N SER A 315 -0.75 12.25 -19.54
CA SER A 315 -0.88 10.78 -19.54
C SER A 315 0.42 10.03 -19.26
N LEU A 316 1.57 10.72 -19.36
CA LEU A 316 2.91 10.20 -19.10
C LEU A 316 3.52 10.92 -17.89
N PHE A 317 2.68 11.21 -16.90
CA PHE A 317 3.09 11.76 -15.60
C PHE A 317 3.94 13.04 -15.70
N SER A 318 3.57 13.93 -16.63
CA SER A 318 4.23 15.21 -16.93
C SER A 318 5.63 15.14 -17.54
N GLY A 319 6.09 13.94 -17.94
CA GLY A 319 7.24 13.73 -18.82
C GLY A 319 6.83 13.30 -20.22
N ASP A 320 7.79 12.77 -20.98
CA ASP A 320 7.59 12.21 -22.32
C ASP A 320 8.11 10.77 -22.49
N GLU A 321 8.54 10.12 -21.42
CA GLU A 321 9.11 8.75 -21.42
C GLU A 321 10.31 8.56 -22.38
N LEU A 322 10.98 9.63 -22.80
CA LEU A 322 12.17 9.57 -23.65
C LEU A 322 13.42 9.88 -22.83
N SER A 323 14.53 9.19 -23.10
CA SER A 323 15.80 9.53 -22.46
C SER A 323 16.20 10.97 -22.77
N LEU A 324 16.11 11.35 -24.04
CA LEU A 324 16.31 12.70 -24.53
C LEU A 324 15.12 13.11 -25.40
N SER A 325 14.45 14.21 -25.08
CA SER A 325 13.22 14.62 -25.74
C SER A 325 13.43 14.95 -27.22
N ILE A 326 12.34 14.89 -28.00
CA ILE A 326 12.32 15.28 -29.42
C ILE A 326 11.47 16.54 -29.55
N GLY A 327 12.09 17.68 -29.86
CA GLY A 327 11.37 18.94 -30.01
C GLY A 327 10.67 19.09 -31.36
N THR A 328 10.67 20.32 -31.87
CA THR A 328 10.00 20.70 -33.12
C THR A 328 10.49 19.88 -34.32
N GLY A 329 9.59 19.56 -35.24
CA GLY A 329 9.78 18.58 -36.32
C GLY A 329 9.44 17.14 -35.94
N GLY A 330 9.29 16.84 -34.64
CA GLY A 330 8.90 15.51 -34.15
C GLY A 330 7.40 15.22 -34.31
N LYS A 331 7.07 13.94 -34.53
CA LYS A 331 5.67 13.45 -34.67
C LYS A 331 5.40 12.32 -33.69
N GLY A 332 4.18 12.23 -33.16
CA GLY A 332 3.80 11.25 -32.14
C GLY A 332 4.08 11.72 -30.71
N SER A 333 3.96 10.81 -29.75
CA SER A 333 4.09 11.06 -28.31
C SER A 333 4.70 9.84 -27.60
N GLY A 334 5.34 10.06 -26.45
CA GLY A 334 5.95 8.96 -25.70
C GLY A 334 7.02 8.23 -26.50
N HIS A 335 7.16 6.93 -26.25
CA HIS A 335 8.00 6.02 -27.03
C HIS A 335 7.67 5.95 -28.53
N ASN A 336 6.47 6.39 -28.95
CA ASN A 336 6.06 6.44 -30.36
C ASN A 336 6.45 7.76 -31.04
N ARG A 337 7.13 8.68 -30.34
CA ARG A 337 7.56 9.95 -30.91
C ARG A 337 8.80 9.75 -31.78
N ILE A 338 8.69 10.15 -33.04
CA ILE A 338 9.72 9.97 -34.07
C ILE A 338 10.33 11.33 -34.41
N MET A 339 11.66 11.36 -34.52
CA MET A 339 12.43 12.54 -34.86
C MET A 339 12.23 12.93 -36.34
N GLY A 340 12.07 14.23 -36.59
CA GLY A 340 12.01 14.77 -37.95
C GLY A 340 13.37 14.74 -38.65
N GLN A 341 13.38 14.91 -39.97
CA GLN A 341 14.62 15.03 -40.73
C GLN A 341 15.40 16.30 -40.33
N ASN A 342 16.73 16.22 -40.26
CA ASN A 342 17.62 17.34 -39.91
C ASN A 342 17.24 17.97 -38.55
N ARG A 343 17.03 17.10 -37.55
CA ARG A 343 16.77 17.48 -36.16
C ARG A 343 17.76 16.77 -35.25
N ASP A 344 18.09 17.45 -34.16
CA ASP A 344 18.81 16.89 -33.03
C ASP A 344 17.83 16.65 -31.87
N ARG A 345 18.20 15.78 -30.94
CA ARG A 345 17.46 15.60 -29.69
C ARG A 345 17.72 16.78 -28.74
N VAL A 346 16.76 17.05 -27.86
CA VAL A 346 16.97 17.95 -26.73
C VAL A 346 18.07 17.34 -25.84
N PRO A 347 19.10 18.09 -25.43
CA PRO A 347 20.28 17.52 -24.74
C PRO A 347 20.03 16.89 -23.38
N ARG A 348 18.82 17.03 -22.82
CA ARG A 348 18.46 16.54 -21.49
C ARG A 348 17.09 15.86 -21.51
N ASN A 349 16.87 14.97 -20.55
CA ASN A 349 15.57 14.42 -20.22
C ASN A 349 14.64 15.54 -19.72
N ALA A 350 13.37 15.49 -20.13
CA ALA A 350 12.35 16.42 -19.65
C ALA A 350 11.97 16.09 -18.19
N PRO A 351 12.25 16.98 -17.22
CA PRO A 351 11.87 16.73 -15.83
C PRO A 351 10.35 16.80 -15.65
N ASP A 352 9.84 16.08 -14.66
CA ASP A 352 8.44 16.17 -14.24
C ASP A 352 8.09 17.58 -13.69
N LEU A 353 6.79 17.91 -13.73
CA LEU A 353 6.24 19.18 -13.26
C LEU A 353 5.62 19.09 -11.87
N PHE A 354 5.73 17.96 -11.16
CA PHE A 354 5.05 17.79 -9.88
C PHE A 354 5.58 18.75 -8.82
N ASN A 355 4.68 19.28 -8.00
CA ASN A 355 5.00 20.04 -6.78
C ASN A 355 6.00 21.19 -6.96
N ARG A 356 6.10 21.80 -8.15
CA ARG A 356 7.01 22.93 -8.41
C ARG A 356 6.53 24.27 -7.82
N GLY A 357 5.29 24.32 -7.33
CA GLY A 357 4.65 25.53 -6.79
C GLY A 357 5.12 25.97 -5.41
N TYR A 358 5.92 25.16 -4.70
CA TYR A 358 6.43 25.51 -3.37
C TYR A 358 7.62 26.47 -3.44
N ALA A 359 7.78 27.29 -2.40
CA ALA A 359 8.80 28.35 -2.33
C ALA A 359 10.24 27.83 -2.45
N ASP A 360 10.50 26.58 -2.03
CA ASP A 360 11.80 25.92 -2.11
C ASP A 360 12.37 25.90 -3.55
N TRP A 361 11.49 25.92 -4.56
CA TRP A 361 11.88 25.97 -5.97
C TRP A 361 12.53 27.29 -6.39
N ALA A 362 12.47 28.34 -5.56
CA ALA A 362 13.28 29.55 -5.76
C ALA A 362 14.79 29.23 -5.78
N ALA A 363 15.23 28.10 -5.22
CA ALA A 363 16.61 27.62 -5.31
C ALA A 363 17.06 27.35 -6.75
N GLY A 364 16.15 26.86 -7.61
CA GLY A 364 16.40 26.72 -9.04
C GLY A 364 15.57 25.66 -9.78
N LEU A 365 15.30 25.97 -11.06
CA LEU A 365 14.67 25.11 -12.06
C LEU A 365 15.64 24.80 -13.22
N PHE A 366 15.28 23.81 -14.02
CA PHE A 366 16.17 23.02 -14.90
C PHE A 366 17.16 22.14 -14.11
N TRP A 367 17.90 21.30 -14.84
CA TRP A 367 18.91 20.40 -14.28
C TRP A 367 20.19 21.13 -13.81
N ASP A 368 20.45 22.34 -14.30
CA ASP A 368 21.64 23.17 -13.98
C ASP A 368 21.28 24.41 -13.13
N SER A 369 20.04 24.50 -12.66
CA SER A 369 19.51 25.65 -11.94
C SER A 369 19.75 27.01 -12.63
N ARG A 370 19.72 27.04 -13.97
CA ARG A 370 19.93 28.28 -14.74
C ARG A 370 18.82 29.32 -14.53
N VAL A 371 17.63 28.90 -14.08
CA VAL A 371 16.54 29.81 -13.68
C VAL A 371 16.29 29.65 -12.18
N LYS A 372 16.46 30.72 -11.40
CA LYS A 372 16.25 30.72 -9.94
C LYS A 372 15.83 32.10 -9.42
N GLY A 373 15.40 32.17 -8.17
CA GLY A 373 14.92 33.39 -7.51
C GLY A 373 13.40 33.44 -7.36
N ASP A 374 12.91 34.57 -6.86
CA ASP A 374 11.49 34.79 -6.57
C ASP A 374 11.07 36.21 -6.98
N ALA A 375 9.77 36.50 -6.93
CA ALA A 375 9.24 37.80 -7.35
C ALA A 375 9.66 38.97 -6.43
N SER A 376 10.03 38.70 -5.18
CA SER A 376 10.45 39.70 -4.19
C SER A 376 11.91 40.13 -4.38
N HIS A 377 12.78 39.20 -4.75
CA HIS A 377 14.23 39.43 -4.91
C HIS A 377 14.68 39.48 -6.38
N GLY A 378 13.80 39.13 -7.31
CA GLY A 378 14.09 39.02 -8.73
C GLY A 378 14.63 37.64 -9.12
N PHE A 379 14.74 37.44 -10.44
CA PHE A 379 15.15 36.15 -11.01
C PHE A 379 16.55 36.24 -11.63
N SER A 380 17.36 35.21 -11.39
CA SER A 380 18.61 34.95 -12.11
C SER A 380 18.31 33.97 -13.25
N THR A 381 18.48 34.43 -14.50
CA THR A 381 18.15 33.65 -15.71
C THR A 381 19.16 33.90 -16.83
N PRO A 382 19.22 33.04 -17.88
CA PRO A 382 20.07 33.27 -19.04
C PRO A 382 19.79 34.57 -19.79
N ALA A 383 18.57 35.12 -19.68
CA ALA A 383 18.20 36.39 -20.31
C ALA A 383 18.80 37.61 -19.59
N GLY A 384 19.32 37.45 -18.37
CA GLY A 384 19.89 38.55 -17.57
C GLY A 384 18.93 39.74 -17.47
N THR A 385 19.43 40.94 -17.77
CA THR A 385 18.64 42.18 -17.73
C THR A 385 17.58 42.28 -18.82
N LYS A 386 17.56 41.37 -19.80
CA LYS A 386 16.54 41.34 -20.86
C LYS A 386 15.24 40.67 -20.40
N LEU A 387 15.26 39.90 -19.30
CA LEU A 387 14.05 39.25 -18.78
C LEU A 387 12.98 40.31 -18.44
N PRO A 388 11.75 40.21 -18.99
CA PRO A 388 10.67 41.14 -18.67
C PRO A 388 10.30 41.09 -17.18
N LYS A 389 9.90 42.24 -16.63
CA LYS A 389 9.35 42.35 -15.28
C LYS A 389 7.90 41.82 -15.23
N GLY A 390 7.41 41.53 -14.02
CA GLY A 390 6.02 41.12 -13.79
C GLY A 390 5.79 39.61 -13.84
N LEU A 391 6.84 38.81 -13.62
CA LEU A 391 6.74 37.36 -13.44
C LEU A 391 6.37 37.03 -11.99
N ASP A 392 5.39 36.16 -11.78
CA ASP A 392 4.84 35.92 -10.44
C ASP A 392 5.69 34.97 -9.59
N ASN A 393 6.40 34.03 -10.22
CA ASN A 393 7.20 33.01 -9.55
C ASN A 393 8.25 32.41 -10.50
N VAL A 394 9.08 31.52 -9.97
CA VAL A 394 10.20 30.90 -10.70
C VAL A 394 9.73 30.01 -11.87
N ILE A 395 8.54 29.39 -11.76
CA ILE A 395 7.94 28.61 -12.86
C ILE A 395 7.60 29.53 -14.03
N ALA A 396 7.00 30.69 -13.75
CA ALA A 396 6.74 31.68 -14.80
C ALA A 396 8.03 32.15 -15.45
N ALA A 397 9.11 32.36 -14.68
CA ALA A 397 10.42 32.69 -15.23
C ALA A 397 10.97 31.55 -16.11
N GLN A 398 10.77 30.28 -15.73
CA GLN A 398 11.21 29.12 -16.50
C GLN A 398 10.43 28.97 -17.81
N ALA A 399 9.11 29.19 -17.80
CA ALA A 399 8.23 29.09 -18.97
C ALA A 399 8.60 30.07 -20.10
N MET A 400 9.43 31.07 -19.82
CA MET A 400 9.97 31.99 -20.82
C MET A 400 10.99 31.33 -21.78
N PHE A 401 11.62 30.21 -21.42
CA PHE A 401 12.80 29.71 -22.14
C PHE A 401 12.57 28.62 -23.18
N PRO A 402 11.65 27.64 -23.00
CA PRO A 402 11.44 26.58 -24.00
C PRO A 402 11.10 27.10 -25.40
N VAL A 403 10.32 28.19 -25.46
CA VAL A 403 9.95 28.88 -26.70
C VAL A 403 11.13 29.55 -27.44
N LEU A 404 12.30 29.65 -26.80
CA LEU A 404 13.52 30.21 -27.36
C LEU A 404 14.55 29.14 -27.76
N ALA A 405 14.44 27.93 -27.25
CA ALA A 405 15.37 26.85 -27.56
C ALA A 405 15.08 26.28 -28.96
N ARG A 406 16.11 26.19 -29.81
CA ARG A 406 15.99 25.83 -31.24
C ARG A 406 15.58 24.38 -31.41
N GLU A 407 16.20 23.52 -30.59
CA GLU A 407 15.98 22.09 -30.45
C GLU A 407 14.67 21.74 -29.74
N GLU A 408 14.07 22.69 -29.00
CA GLU A 408 12.78 22.51 -28.32
C GLU A 408 11.64 23.06 -29.18
N MET A 409 11.27 24.34 -29.01
CA MET A 409 10.07 24.91 -29.62
C MET A 409 10.36 25.96 -30.71
N MET A 410 11.53 26.61 -30.73
CA MET A 410 11.79 27.70 -31.68
C MET A 410 12.02 27.20 -33.10
N GLY A 411 12.79 26.13 -33.30
CA GLY A 411 13.22 25.65 -34.61
C GLY A 411 14.42 26.40 -35.20
N ASN A 412 14.85 25.95 -36.38
CA ASN A 412 16.03 26.44 -37.07
C ASN A 412 15.66 27.48 -38.14
N SER A 413 16.60 28.41 -38.40
CA SER A 413 16.42 29.36 -39.50
C SER A 413 16.28 28.61 -40.84
N GLY A 414 15.26 28.97 -41.61
CA GLY A 414 14.88 28.27 -42.85
C GLY A 414 13.81 27.18 -42.67
N ASP A 415 13.46 26.83 -41.44
CA ASP A 415 12.32 25.96 -41.18
C ASP A 415 11.01 26.57 -41.70
N LYS A 416 10.07 25.69 -42.02
CA LYS A 416 8.69 26.05 -42.35
C LYS A 416 7.75 25.52 -41.28
N ASP A 417 6.70 26.27 -41.02
CA ASP A 417 5.61 25.84 -40.16
C ASP A 417 4.73 24.78 -40.83
N ILE A 418 3.76 24.24 -40.08
CA ILE A 418 2.80 23.24 -40.57
C ILE A 418 1.97 23.71 -41.79
N ASN A 419 1.92 25.01 -42.08
CA ASN A 419 1.22 25.59 -43.21
C ASN A 419 2.16 25.90 -44.40
N GLY A 420 3.42 25.49 -44.31
CA GLY A 420 4.44 25.74 -45.33
C GLY A 420 4.97 27.17 -45.37
N LYS A 421 4.63 28.02 -44.39
CA LYS A 421 5.16 29.38 -44.26
C LYS A 421 6.50 29.35 -43.55
N VAL A 422 7.37 30.31 -43.84
CA VAL A 422 8.65 30.45 -43.13
C VAL A 422 8.37 30.65 -41.64
N ASN A 423 9.07 29.91 -40.79
CA ASN A 423 9.05 30.11 -39.34
C ASN A 423 9.65 31.48 -39.03
N GLU A 424 8.78 32.44 -38.74
CA GLU A 424 9.17 33.83 -38.53
C GLU A 424 9.93 34.06 -37.22
N ILE A 425 9.76 33.16 -36.24
CA ILE A 425 10.41 33.24 -34.93
C ILE A 425 11.87 32.80 -35.04
N ALA A 426 12.15 31.75 -35.81
CA ALA A 426 13.50 31.22 -35.98
C ALA A 426 14.45 32.14 -36.78
N LEU A 427 13.91 33.16 -37.46
CA LEU A 427 14.69 34.23 -38.11
C LEU A 427 15.27 35.25 -37.11
N ILE A 428 14.74 35.29 -35.89
CA ILE A 428 15.19 36.23 -34.86
C ILE A 428 16.50 35.71 -34.27
N PRO A 429 17.55 36.54 -34.16
CA PRO A 429 18.80 36.11 -33.53
C PRO A 429 18.62 35.74 -32.06
N ASP A 430 19.30 34.70 -31.60
CA ASP A 430 19.23 34.19 -30.21
C ASP A 430 19.64 35.26 -29.18
N SER A 431 20.44 36.25 -29.60
CA SER A 431 20.84 37.40 -28.79
C SER A 431 19.69 38.38 -28.51
N ASN A 432 18.51 38.23 -29.14
CA ASN A 432 17.36 39.11 -29.00
C ASN A 432 16.08 38.38 -28.54
N PRO A 433 16.05 37.85 -27.30
CA PRO A 433 14.91 37.10 -26.77
C PRO A 433 13.62 37.94 -26.68
N ASN A 434 13.72 39.26 -26.47
CA ASN A 434 12.57 40.15 -26.39
C ASN A 434 11.80 40.25 -27.71
N ALA A 435 12.50 40.24 -28.83
CA ALA A 435 11.85 40.21 -30.14
C ALA A 435 11.13 38.88 -30.37
N ALA A 436 11.72 37.76 -29.97
CA ALA A 436 11.10 36.44 -30.10
C ALA A 436 9.82 36.32 -29.24
N TRP A 437 9.90 36.66 -27.95
CA TRP A 437 8.74 36.71 -27.06
C TRP A 437 7.65 37.66 -27.56
N GLY A 438 8.03 38.83 -28.06
CA GLY A 438 7.09 39.80 -28.64
C GLY A 438 6.40 39.26 -29.89
N ALA A 439 7.13 38.56 -30.77
CA ALA A 439 6.57 37.96 -31.97
C ALA A 439 5.59 36.81 -31.65
N ILE A 440 5.92 35.95 -30.67
CA ILE A 440 5.01 34.90 -30.18
C ILE A 440 3.77 35.53 -29.55
N MET A 441 3.93 36.54 -28.69
CA MET A 441 2.78 37.19 -28.05
C MET A 441 1.88 37.89 -29.07
N LYS A 442 2.46 38.55 -30.08
CA LYS A 442 1.70 39.16 -31.18
C LYS A 442 0.87 38.12 -31.94
N ARG A 443 1.43 36.93 -32.17
CA ARG A 443 0.75 35.80 -32.82
C ARG A 443 -0.41 35.30 -31.96
N ILE A 444 -0.19 35.07 -30.67
CA ILE A 444 -1.25 34.67 -29.72
C ILE A 444 -2.37 35.71 -29.64
N LEU A 445 -2.04 36.99 -29.54
CA LEU A 445 -3.01 38.08 -29.49
C LEU A 445 -3.73 38.33 -30.83
N ALA A 446 -3.30 37.73 -31.93
CA ALA A 446 -4.06 37.75 -33.18
C ALA A 446 -5.32 36.85 -33.13
N ILE A 447 -5.40 35.94 -32.15
CA ILE A 447 -6.52 35.03 -31.94
C ILE A 447 -7.52 35.69 -30.98
N GLY A 448 -8.75 35.92 -31.46
CA GLY A 448 -9.78 36.65 -30.70
C GLY A 448 -10.14 36.01 -29.36
N GLU A 449 -10.13 34.68 -29.28
CA GLU A 449 -10.38 33.96 -28.02
C GLU A 449 -9.32 34.29 -26.95
N TYR A 450 -8.03 34.31 -27.33
CA TYR A 450 -6.99 34.69 -26.39
C TYR A 450 -7.12 36.13 -25.94
N GLN A 451 -7.49 37.06 -26.82
CA GLN A 451 -7.74 38.45 -26.40
C GLN A 451 -8.80 38.54 -25.29
N ASN A 452 -9.88 37.78 -25.40
CA ASN A 452 -10.94 37.75 -24.38
C ASN A 452 -10.43 37.16 -23.07
N ARG A 453 -9.76 36.02 -23.12
CA ARG A 453 -9.21 35.34 -21.92
C ARG A 453 -8.13 36.18 -21.23
N PHE A 454 -7.24 36.83 -21.97
CA PHE A 454 -6.26 37.75 -21.40
C PHE A 454 -6.92 38.97 -20.73
N LYS A 455 -7.99 39.54 -21.31
CA LYS A 455 -8.74 40.63 -20.67
C LYS A 455 -9.43 40.19 -19.38
N GLU A 456 -9.91 38.96 -19.32
CA GLU A 456 -10.54 38.42 -18.11
C GLU A 456 -9.54 38.24 -16.96
N VAL A 457 -8.31 37.80 -17.27
CA VAL A 457 -7.24 37.57 -16.28
C VAL A 457 -6.51 38.87 -15.91
N TYR A 458 -6.30 39.77 -16.89
CA TYR A 458 -5.57 41.01 -16.73
C TYR A 458 -6.43 42.23 -17.13
N PRO A 459 -7.56 42.49 -16.44
CA PRO A 459 -8.52 43.52 -16.84
C PRO A 459 -7.95 44.95 -16.83
N ASN A 460 -6.87 45.16 -16.09
CA ASN A 460 -6.22 46.47 -15.92
C ASN A 460 -5.02 46.68 -16.87
N ILE A 461 -4.72 45.72 -17.75
CA ILE A 461 -3.60 45.80 -18.69
C ILE A 461 -4.15 45.88 -20.11
N PRO A 462 -3.91 46.99 -20.84
CA PRO A 462 -4.32 47.09 -22.25
C PRO A 462 -3.70 45.97 -23.09
N LEU A 463 -4.44 45.44 -24.07
CA LEU A 463 -3.96 44.32 -24.92
C LEU A 463 -2.57 44.58 -25.54
N LYS A 464 -2.30 45.82 -25.95
CA LYS A 464 -1.02 46.22 -26.56
C LYS A 464 0.18 46.15 -25.59
N ASP A 465 -0.08 46.17 -24.28
CA ASP A 465 0.92 46.18 -23.22
C ASP A 465 1.10 44.76 -22.63
N LEU A 466 0.31 43.78 -23.07
CA LEU A 466 0.50 42.37 -22.73
C LEU A 466 1.74 41.83 -23.45
N GLY A 467 2.77 41.53 -22.67
CA GLY A 467 3.93 40.74 -23.11
C GLY A 467 3.84 39.26 -22.75
N PHE A 468 4.82 38.48 -23.22
CA PHE A 468 4.89 37.03 -23.01
C PHE A 468 4.97 36.61 -21.53
N GLN A 469 5.45 37.48 -20.64
CA GLN A 469 5.44 37.23 -19.19
C GLN A 469 4.02 36.99 -18.63
N HIS A 470 2.98 37.57 -19.25
CA HIS A 470 1.60 37.32 -18.84
C HIS A 470 1.14 35.92 -19.28
N ALA A 471 1.56 35.46 -20.46
CA ALA A 471 1.34 34.09 -20.91
C ALA A 471 2.09 33.09 -20.00
N ALA A 472 3.35 33.40 -19.67
CA ALA A 472 4.17 32.58 -18.77
C ALA A 472 3.60 32.49 -17.36
N ASN A 473 3.08 33.59 -16.79
CA ASN A 473 2.37 33.57 -15.51
C ASN A 473 1.10 32.70 -15.56
N ALA A 474 0.38 32.68 -16.68
CA ALA A 474 -0.78 31.82 -16.84
C ALA A 474 -0.37 30.34 -16.93
N ILE A 475 0.66 30.01 -17.72
CA ILE A 475 1.23 28.65 -17.81
C ILE A 475 1.66 28.17 -16.42
N ALA A 476 2.39 28.98 -15.66
CA ALA A 476 2.80 28.66 -14.30
C ALA A 476 1.60 28.40 -13.36
N ALA A 477 0.53 29.19 -13.48
CA ALA A 477 -0.69 28.96 -12.70
C ALA A 477 -1.32 27.61 -13.03
N PHE A 478 -1.36 27.22 -14.30
CA PHE A 478 -1.81 25.90 -14.71
C PHE A 478 -0.93 24.79 -14.15
N GLU A 479 0.39 24.89 -14.26
CA GLU A 479 1.31 23.87 -13.76
C GLU A 479 1.13 23.65 -12.25
N ILE A 480 1.06 24.74 -11.47
CA ILE A 480 0.82 24.68 -10.02
C ILE A 480 -0.50 23.96 -9.74
N SER A 481 -1.59 24.34 -10.42
CA SER A 481 -2.91 23.75 -10.20
C SER A 481 -2.98 22.27 -10.60
N ALA A 482 -2.41 21.92 -11.75
CA ALA A 482 -2.51 20.57 -12.32
C ALA A 482 -1.61 19.56 -11.60
N TYR A 483 -0.41 19.99 -11.18
CA TYR A 483 0.67 19.09 -10.76
C TYR A 483 1.05 19.19 -9.27
N THR A 484 0.30 19.92 -8.45
CA THR A 484 0.42 19.80 -6.99
C THR A 484 -0.23 18.49 -6.51
N LYS A 485 0.58 17.55 -6.00
CA LYS A 485 0.21 16.21 -5.51
C LYS A 485 0.83 15.98 -4.13
N THR A 486 -0.01 15.86 -3.10
CA THR A 486 0.40 15.87 -1.67
C THR A 486 -0.22 14.75 -0.83
N ASN A 487 -0.77 13.73 -1.49
CA ASN A 487 -1.59 12.68 -0.90
C ASN A 487 -1.08 11.26 -1.23
N THR A 488 0.25 11.08 -1.22
CA THR A 488 0.88 9.77 -1.40
C THR A 488 0.72 8.88 -0.16
N PRO A 489 0.88 7.55 -0.26
CA PRO A 489 0.97 6.67 0.90
C PRO A 489 2.02 7.13 1.91
N PHE A 490 3.17 7.63 1.44
CA PHE A 490 4.20 8.19 2.31
C PHE A 490 3.76 9.48 3.03
N ASP A 491 3.03 10.38 2.36
CA ASP A 491 2.45 11.56 3.03
C ASP A 491 1.44 11.15 4.13
N SER A 492 0.65 10.10 3.89
CA SER A 492 -0.25 9.54 4.90
C SER A 492 0.51 8.96 6.09
N TYR A 493 1.63 8.27 5.83
CA TYR A 493 2.54 7.77 6.86
C TYR A 493 3.13 8.91 7.72
N LEU A 494 3.63 9.96 7.07
CA LEU A 494 4.16 11.15 7.74
C LEU A 494 3.11 11.87 8.60
N LYS A 495 1.83 11.83 8.18
CA LYS A 495 0.68 12.36 8.93
C LYS A 495 0.19 11.44 10.07
N GLY A 496 0.86 10.30 10.30
CA GLY A 496 0.63 9.43 11.45
C GLY A 496 -0.09 8.11 11.14
N ASN A 497 -0.51 7.87 9.89
CA ASN A 497 -1.07 6.58 9.50
C ASN A 497 0.05 5.55 9.27
N LEU A 498 0.48 4.88 10.33
CA LEU A 498 1.60 3.92 10.29
C LEU A 498 1.38 2.72 9.35
N ASN A 499 0.15 2.45 8.93
CA ASN A 499 -0.19 1.36 8.01
C ASN A 499 -0.28 1.82 6.55
N ALA A 500 -0.06 3.11 6.26
CA ALA A 500 -0.13 3.63 4.90
C ALA A 500 0.97 3.08 3.98
N ILE A 501 2.09 2.65 4.55
CA ILE A 501 3.18 1.98 3.84
C ILE A 501 3.45 0.62 4.49
N ASN A 502 3.79 -0.38 3.68
CA ASN A 502 4.07 -1.73 4.16
C ASN A 502 5.49 -1.86 4.77
N ASP A 503 5.79 -2.99 5.40
CA ASP A 503 7.09 -3.21 6.07
C ASP A 503 8.29 -3.16 5.11
N SER A 504 8.10 -3.51 3.83
CA SER A 504 9.17 -3.42 2.81
C SER A 504 9.53 -1.96 2.52
N ALA A 505 8.53 -1.11 2.30
CA ALA A 505 8.73 0.33 2.13
C ALA A 505 9.32 0.98 3.39
N LYS A 506 8.96 0.51 4.59
CA LYS A 506 9.56 1.00 5.84
C LYS A 506 11.04 0.60 5.95
N ARG A 507 11.41 -0.65 5.63
CA ARG A 507 12.82 -1.10 5.57
C ARG A 507 13.60 -0.32 4.52
N GLY A 508 13.00 -0.11 3.35
CA GLY A 508 13.56 0.72 2.29
C GLY A 508 13.85 2.14 2.74
N GLY A 509 12.92 2.77 3.45
CA GLY A 509 13.12 4.10 4.04
C GLY A 509 14.25 4.12 5.06
N VAL A 510 14.36 3.09 5.92
CA VAL A 510 15.47 2.99 6.89
C VAL A 510 16.82 2.86 6.19
N LEU A 511 16.92 2.03 5.16
CA LEU A 511 18.13 1.90 4.33
C LEU A 511 18.46 3.21 3.61
N PHE A 512 17.44 3.85 3.02
CA PHE A 512 17.57 5.07 2.23
C PHE A 512 18.08 6.26 3.06
N PHE A 513 17.48 6.51 4.23
CA PHE A 513 17.87 7.64 5.08
C PHE A 513 19.00 7.31 6.07
N GLY A 514 19.35 6.03 6.21
CA GLY A 514 20.40 5.53 7.10
C GLY A 514 21.59 4.99 6.32
N GLU A 515 21.69 3.66 6.25
CA GLU A 515 22.86 2.90 5.78
C GLU A 515 23.38 3.35 4.40
N PHE A 516 22.50 3.62 3.43
CA PHE A 516 22.91 3.98 2.07
C PHE A 516 23.14 5.48 1.86
N GLY A 517 22.84 6.31 2.85
CA GLY A 517 23.11 7.75 2.80
C GLY A 517 22.39 8.52 1.69
N CYS A 518 21.33 7.96 1.09
CA CYS A 518 20.57 8.65 0.03
C CYS A 518 19.94 9.96 0.55
N GLY A 519 19.59 9.98 1.83
CA GLY A 519 19.10 11.15 2.56
C GLY A 519 20.12 12.28 2.75
N GLU A 520 21.39 12.12 2.40
CA GLU A 520 22.36 13.24 2.43
C GLU A 520 22.03 14.29 1.36
N CYS A 521 21.51 13.87 0.21
CA CYS A 521 21.04 14.77 -0.86
C CYS A 521 19.51 14.80 -0.95
N HIS A 522 18.83 13.68 -0.70
CA HIS A 522 17.38 13.57 -0.83
C HIS A 522 16.66 13.75 0.50
N ASN A 523 16.62 14.99 0.99
CA ASN A 523 16.06 15.35 2.29
C ASN A 523 14.99 16.46 2.21
N GLY A 524 14.45 16.86 3.35
CA GLY A 524 13.45 17.92 3.43
C GLY A 524 12.08 17.51 2.87
N PRO A 525 11.13 18.46 2.77
CA PRO A 525 9.78 18.21 2.30
C PRO A 525 9.72 17.63 0.87
N MET A 526 10.62 18.07 -0.02
CA MET A 526 10.65 17.67 -1.44
C MET A 526 11.58 16.49 -1.74
N LEU A 527 12.27 15.94 -0.73
CA LEU A 527 13.29 14.90 -0.91
C LEU A 527 14.39 15.34 -1.89
N THR A 528 14.85 16.58 -1.72
CA THR A 528 15.97 17.19 -2.45
C THR A 528 16.55 18.34 -1.63
N ASP A 529 17.88 18.43 -1.62
CA ASP A 529 18.66 19.54 -1.06
C ASP A 529 18.73 20.75 -2.01
N HIS A 530 18.23 20.61 -3.25
CA HIS A 530 18.37 21.56 -4.36
C HIS A 530 19.84 21.93 -4.71
N LEU A 531 20.82 21.20 -4.19
CA LEU A 531 22.24 21.36 -4.51
C LEU A 531 22.60 20.60 -5.79
N HIS A 532 23.83 20.75 -6.25
CA HIS A 532 24.31 20.14 -7.48
C HIS A 532 25.42 19.15 -7.17
N HIS A 533 25.32 17.96 -7.72
CA HIS A 533 26.28 16.88 -7.50
C HIS A 533 26.61 16.22 -8.83
N ASN A 534 27.88 15.90 -9.03
CA ASN A 534 28.29 14.95 -10.05
C ASN A 534 28.25 13.56 -9.43
N ILE A 535 27.34 12.73 -9.92
CA ILE A 535 27.18 11.35 -9.42
C ILE A 535 27.74 10.30 -10.39
N GLY A 536 28.46 10.70 -11.44
CA GLY A 536 29.08 9.75 -12.38
C GLY A 536 28.15 9.20 -13.45
N VAL A 537 27.08 9.93 -13.82
CA VAL A 537 26.16 9.49 -14.89
C VAL A 537 26.88 9.52 -16.25
N PRO A 538 26.78 8.45 -17.06
CA PRO A 538 27.37 8.42 -18.41
C PRO A 538 26.80 9.53 -19.29
N GLN A 539 27.66 10.09 -20.13
CA GLN A 539 27.29 11.15 -21.07
C GLN A 539 26.73 10.54 -22.37
N LEU A 540 25.61 11.05 -22.87
CA LEU A 540 24.99 10.61 -24.12
C LEU A 540 24.31 11.77 -24.84
N GLY A 541 24.11 11.63 -26.15
CA GLY A 541 23.43 12.62 -26.99
C GLY A 541 24.33 13.78 -27.45
N PRO A 542 23.72 14.92 -27.83
CA PRO A 542 24.41 16.02 -28.51
C PRO A 542 25.24 16.93 -27.59
N GLY A 543 25.07 16.83 -26.27
CA GLY A 543 25.70 17.73 -25.30
C GLY A 543 25.13 19.16 -25.33
N VAL A 544 25.76 20.08 -24.59
CA VAL A 544 25.24 21.45 -24.41
C VAL A 544 26.31 22.50 -24.69
N GLY A 545 25.95 23.47 -25.55
CA GLY A 545 26.74 24.68 -25.79
C GLY A 545 28.16 24.38 -26.30
N SER A 546 29.14 25.14 -25.82
CA SER A 546 30.55 25.01 -26.23
C SER A 546 31.22 23.72 -25.76
N SER A 547 30.59 22.98 -24.84
CA SER A 547 31.12 21.72 -24.32
C SER A 547 30.60 20.51 -25.08
N ALA A 548 29.73 20.70 -26.08
CA ALA A 548 29.28 19.65 -26.98
C ALA A 548 30.50 18.88 -27.56
N PRO A 549 30.45 17.53 -27.59
CA PRO A 549 29.26 16.70 -27.42
C PRO A 549 28.95 16.30 -25.95
N LEU A 550 29.59 16.93 -24.95
CA LEU A 550 29.34 16.68 -23.53
C LEU A 550 28.39 17.72 -22.93
N ASP A 551 27.74 17.36 -21.83
CA ASP A 551 27.02 18.29 -20.97
C ASP A 551 27.75 18.43 -19.63
N GLU A 552 28.54 19.49 -19.50
CA GLU A 552 29.31 19.77 -18.28
C GLU A 552 28.43 20.37 -17.15
N GLY A 553 27.11 20.45 -17.31
CA GLY A 553 26.17 20.78 -16.24
C GLY A 553 26.33 22.19 -15.69
N LEU A 554 26.40 22.31 -14.36
CA LEU A 554 26.53 23.60 -13.66
C LEU A 554 27.76 24.42 -14.10
N PHE A 555 28.85 23.77 -14.52
CA PHE A 555 30.06 24.43 -15.05
C PHE A 555 29.75 25.44 -16.16
N LEU A 556 28.80 25.14 -17.05
CA LEU A 556 28.43 26.02 -18.17
C LEU A 556 27.91 27.41 -17.70
N LYS A 557 27.52 27.52 -16.43
CA LYS A 557 27.07 28.75 -15.80
C LYS A 557 28.15 29.37 -14.92
N THR A 558 28.87 28.56 -14.13
CA THR A 558 29.80 29.05 -13.11
C THR A 558 31.21 29.26 -13.63
N ASN A 559 31.59 28.57 -14.72
CA ASN A 559 32.95 28.47 -15.24
C ASN A 559 33.96 27.98 -14.20
N ASN A 560 33.49 27.32 -13.13
CA ASN A 560 34.33 26.73 -12.10
C ASN A 560 34.58 25.24 -12.41
N PRO A 561 35.82 24.81 -12.69
CA PRO A 561 36.11 23.43 -13.06
C PRO A 561 35.59 22.36 -12.10
N ALA A 562 35.44 22.67 -10.80
CA ALA A 562 34.88 21.75 -9.81
C ALA A 562 33.39 21.43 -10.02
N ASP A 563 32.66 22.27 -10.77
CA ASP A 563 31.22 22.12 -11.02
C ASP A 563 30.91 21.28 -12.27
N LYS A 564 31.93 20.73 -12.94
CA LYS A 564 31.74 19.92 -14.14
C LYS A 564 30.92 18.68 -13.84
N PHE A 565 29.95 18.42 -14.70
CA PHE A 565 29.00 17.30 -14.64
C PHE A 565 28.10 17.31 -13.39
N ALA A 566 28.08 18.42 -12.64
CA ALA A 566 27.20 18.58 -11.50
C ALA A 566 25.81 19.03 -11.96
N PHE A 567 24.78 18.29 -11.54
CA PHE A 567 23.38 18.58 -11.82
C PHE A 567 22.59 18.66 -10.52
N ARG A 568 21.52 19.45 -10.53
CA ARG A 568 20.64 19.64 -9.37
C ARG A 568 20.04 18.30 -8.95
N THR A 569 20.10 17.99 -7.65
CA THR A 569 19.39 16.86 -7.06
C THR A 569 17.90 16.94 -7.41
N PRO A 570 17.34 15.99 -8.19
CA PRO A 570 15.91 16.00 -8.50
C PRO A 570 15.09 15.65 -7.25
N GLN A 571 13.85 16.14 -7.19
CA GLN A 571 12.90 15.67 -6.17
C GLN A 571 12.58 14.20 -6.40
N LEU A 572 12.26 13.45 -5.34
CA LEU A 572 11.89 12.04 -5.46
C LEU A 572 10.39 11.77 -5.35
N ARG A 573 9.56 12.79 -5.10
CA ARG A 573 8.11 12.63 -5.11
C ARG A 573 7.64 12.25 -6.52
N ASN A 574 6.86 11.17 -6.62
CA ASN A 574 6.45 10.52 -7.88
C ASN A 574 7.59 9.92 -8.73
N VAL A 575 8.79 9.71 -8.17
CA VAL A 575 9.95 9.22 -8.95
C VAL A 575 9.73 7.87 -9.63
N ALA A 576 8.83 7.04 -9.08
CA ALA A 576 8.49 5.74 -9.67
C ALA A 576 7.77 5.85 -11.03
N LEU A 577 7.24 7.03 -11.37
CA LEU A 577 6.46 7.28 -12.58
C LEU A 577 7.21 8.08 -13.64
N THR A 578 8.31 8.74 -13.30
CA THR A 578 8.89 9.83 -14.09
C THR A 578 10.19 9.44 -14.79
N GLY A 579 10.32 8.15 -15.12
CA GLY A 579 11.44 7.68 -15.93
C GLY A 579 11.35 8.12 -17.40
N PRO A 580 12.41 7.90 -18.20
CA PRO A 580 13.75 7.44 -17.81
C PRO A 580 14.47 8.39 -16.85
N TRP A 581 15.39 7.87 -16.05
CA TRP A 581 16.00 8.57 -14.92
C TRP A 581 17.37 9.20 -15.25
N MET A 582 17.76 10.17 -14.43
CA MET A 582 18.92 11.08 -14.56
C MET A 582 18.69 12.23 -15.55
N HIS A 583 19.63 13.20 -15.56
CA HIS A 583 19.51 14.42 -16.36
C HIS A 583 19.39 14.19 -17.87
N ASN A 584 19.84 13.04 -18.36
CA ASN A 584 19.86 12.63 -19.75
C ASN A 584 19.13 11.30 -19.99
N GLY A 585 18.37 10.82 -18.99
CA GLY A 585 17.58 9.60 -19.11
C GLY A 585 18.42 8.34 -19.33
N ALA A 586 19.65 8.30 -18.80
CA ALA A 586 20.59 7.20 -18.96
C ALA A 586 20.05 5.85 -18.45
N TYR A 587 19.08 5.84 -17.53
CA TYR A 587 18.51 4.60 -17.00
C TYR A 587 17.04 4.48 -17.36
N THR A 588 16.65 3.38 -18.00
CA THR A 588 15.25 3.14 -18.44
C THR A 588 14.43 2.31 -17.44
N SER A 589 15.03 1.96 -16.30
CA SER A 589 14.32 1.37 -15.15
C SER A 589 14.74 2.04 -13.84
N LEU A 590 13.82 2.14 -12.89
CA LEU A 590 14.09 2.68 -11.56
C LEU A 590 15.14 1.85 -10.83
N GLU A 591 15.13 0.53 -11.03
CA GLU A 591 16.13 -0.37 -10.46
C GLU A 591 17.54 -0.05 -10.97
N ALA A 592 17.72 0.15 -12.27
CA ALA A 592 19.03 0.54 -12.82
C ALA A 592 19.48 1.90 -12.27
N ALA A 593 18.56 2.85 -12.10
CA ALA A 593 18.84 4.14 -11.48
C ALA A 593 19.27 4.02 -10.00
N VAL A 594 18.67 3.10 -9.23
CA VAL A 594 19.08 2.81 -7.84
C VAL A 594 20.44 2.10 -7.81
N ARG A 595 20.64 1.10 -8.67
CA ARG A 595 21.91 0.34 -8.77
C ARG A 595 23.09 1.20 -9.21
N HIS A 596 22.84 2.29 -9.93
CA HIS A 596 23.87 3.31 -10.19
C HIS A 596 24.56 3.77 -8.90
N TYR A 597 23.83 3.94 -7.81
CA TYR A 597 24.39 4.38 -6.53
C TYR A 597 25.11 3.27 -5.75
N ASP A 598 24.93 2.00 -6.11
CA ASP A 598 25.66 0.90 -5.46
C ASP A 598 27.14 0.93 -5.82
N ASP A 599 27.46 1.10 -7.11
CA ASP A 599 28.83 1.25 -7.63
C ASP A 599 28.86 2.18 -8.86
N PRO A 600 28.87 3.52 -8.66
CA PRO A 600 28.84 4.47 -9.76
C PRO A 600 30.01 4.35 -10.73
N LEU A 601 31.19 3.96 -10.23
CA LEU A 601 32.41 3.85 -11.04
C LEU A 601 32.37 2.65 -11.98
N THR A 602 31.84 1.51 -11.52
CA THR A 602 31.62 0.35 -12.39
C THR A 602 30.48 0.62 -13.35
N MET A 603 29.38 1.22 -12.89
CA MET A 603 28.23 1.58 -13.73
C MET A 603 28.59 2.57 -14.83
N LEU A 604 29.52 3.50 -14.59
CA LEU A 604 30.07 4.39 -15.62
C LEU A 604 30.97 3.64 -16.64
N ARG A 605 31.81 2.73 -16.16
CA ARG A 605 32.79 1.99 -16.99
C ARG A 605 32.16 0.91 -17.85
N GLU A 606 31.14 0.24 -17.32
CA GLU A 606 30.48 -0.92 -17.92
C GLU A 606 29.04 -0.58 -18.35
N TYR A 607 28.76 0.71 -18.60
CA TYR A 607 27.42 1.16 -18.95
C TYR A 607 26.85 0.42 -20.17
N ASP A 608 25.71 -0.24 -19.97
CA ASP A 608 24.97 -0.93 -21.02
C ASP A 608 24.13 0.06 -21.84
N SER A 609 24.62 0.45 -23.02
CA SER A 609 23.87 1.31 -23.94
C SER A 609 22.68 0.59 -24.59
N GLY A 610 22.59 -0.75 -24.52
CA GLY A 610 21.50 -1.55 -25.07
C GLY A 610 20.14 -1.25 -24.44
N GLN A 611 20.12 -0.65 -23.25
CA GLN A 611 18.89 -0.19 -22.59
C GLN A 611 18.27 1.06 -23.23
N LEU A 612 19.03 1.81 -24.04
CA LEU A 612 18.59 3.03 -24.71
C LEU A 612 17.89 2.71 -26.04
N ALA A 613 17.11 3.69 -26.54
CA ALA A 613 16.59 3.66 -27.90
C ALA A 613 17.73 3.55 -28.92
N ALA A 614 17.50 2.82 -30.03
CA ALA A 614 18.53 2.47 -31.00
C ALA A 614 19.34 3.66 -31.53
N ASP A 615 18.69 4.82 -31.73
CA ASP A 615 19.34 6.03 -32.23
C ASP A 615 20.19 6.77 -31.17
N LEU A 616 20.10 6.39 -29.90
CA LEU A 616 20.91 6.93 -28.81
C LEU A 616 22.12 6.06 -28.45
N GLN A 617 22.12 4.77 -28.82
CA GLN A 617 23.15 3.83 -28.38
C GLN A 617 24.56 4.25 -28.82
N ASP A 618 24.68 4.73 -30.06
CA ASP A 618 25.95 5.20 -30.64
C ASP A 618 26.33 6.63 -30.20
N THR A 619 25.48 7.29 -29.41
CA THR A 619 25.73 8.66 -28.91
C THR A 619 26.37 8.68 -27.53
N VAL A 620 26.64 7.52 -26.94
CA VAL A 620 27.23 7.38 -25.60
C VAL A 620 28.73 7.68 -25.65
N HIS A 621 29.19 8.59 -24.79
CA HIS A 621 30.59 9.03 -24.73
C HIS A 621 31.38 8.29 -23.65
N ASN A 622 31.60 6.99 -23.84
CA ASN A 622 32.22 6.09 -22.85
C ASN A 622 33.75 5.89 -23.01
N ASN A 623 34.45 6.76 -23.74
CA ASN A 623 35.90 6.66 -23.87
C ASN A 623 36.62 7.04 -22.55
N PHE A 624 37.83 6.50 -22.34
CA PHE A 624 38.62 6.72 -21.11
C PHE A 624 38.85 8.19 -20.76
N ALA A 625 39.02 9.06 -21.77
CA ALA A 625 39.25 10.49 -21.52
C ALA A 625 37.99 11.20 -21.00
N THR A 626 36.81 10.86 -21.52
CA THR A 626 35.53 11.37 -21.00
C THR A 626 35.26 10.84 -19.59
N MET A 627 35.44 9.54 -19.36
CA MET A 627 35.24 8.94 -18.04
C MET A 627 36.18 9.57 -17.00
N GLY A 628 37.46 9.78 -17.35
CA GLY A 628 38.42 10.46 -16.47
C GLY A 628 37.93 11.85 -16.03
N LYS A 629 37.45 12.67 -16.97
CA LYS A 629 36.90 14.00 -16.66
C LYS A 629 35.70 13.94 -15.70
N ILE A 630 34.84 12.94 -15.83
CA ILE A 630 33.68 12.76 -14.95
C ILE A 630 34.15 12.34 -13.55
N VAL A 631 35.11 11.43 -13.46
CA VAL A 631 35.64 10.95 -12.17
C VAL A 631 36.42 12.05 -11.44
N ASP A 632 37.13 12.92 -12.15
CA ASP A 632 37.92 14.03 -11.57
C ASP A 632 37.09 14.99 -10.70
N THR A 633 35.79 15.09 -10.94
CA THR A 633 34.87 15.95 -10.18
C THR A 633 33.75 15.16 -9.49
N LEU A 634 33.90 13.85 -9.33
CA LEU A 634 32.88 13.00 -8.71
C LEU A 634 32.63 13.43 -7.26
N SER A 635 31.35 13.50 -6.88
CA SER A 635 30.98 13.86 -5.51
C SER A 635 31.50 12.82 -4.52
N PRO A 636 32.14 13.24 -3.41
CA PRO A 636 32.61 12.31 -2.39
C PRO A 636 31.46 11.54 -1.72
N LEU A 637 30.21 12.03 -1.81
CA LEU A 637 29.03 11.38 -1.25
C LEU A 637 28.64 10.08 -1.99
N VAL A 638 29.18 9.84 -3.19
CA VAL A 638 28.87 8.65 -3.99
C VAL A 638 30.11 7.85 -4.39
N ASN A 639 31.29 8.22 -3.91
CA ASN A 639 32.54 7.59 -4.33
C ASN A 639 32.71 6.16 -3.79
N ASP A 640 32.06 5.85 -2.67
CA ASP A 640 32.16 4.54 -2.02
C ASP A 640 31.07 3.58 -2.50
N ARG A 641 31.46 2.30 -2.64
CA ARG A 641 30.55 1.19 -2.92
C ARG A 641 29.64 0.93 -1.71
N ARG A 642 28.36 0.65 -1.96
CA ARG A 642 27.36 0.41 -0.90
C ARG A 642 27.09 -1.08 -0.62
N ASP A 643 27.50 -1.97 -1.52
CA ASP A 643 27.32 -3.42 -1.44
C ASP A 643 25.85 -3.83 -1.18
N MET A 644 24.92 -3.20 -1.91
CA MET A 644 23.48 -3.45 -1.78
C MET A 644 23.11 -4.85 -2.29
N SER A 645 22.44 -5.65 -1.45
CA SER A 645 21.80 -6.90 -1.89
C SER A 645 20.53 -6.64 -2.71
N ASP A 646 20.12 -7.60 -3.53
CA ASP A 646 18.87 -7.52 -4.32
C ASP A 646 17.63 -7.30 -3.44
N ALA A 647 17.61 -7.90 -2.24
CA ALA A 647 16.52 -7.70 -1.29
C ALA A 647 16.48 -6.26 -0.74
N GLN A 648 17.64 -5.65 -0.48
CA GLN A 648 17.73 -4.26 -0.04
C GLN A 648 17.35 -3.30 -1.18
N VAL A 649 17.77 -3.57 -2.42
CA VAL A 649 17.35 -2.79 -3.60
C VAL A 649 15.83 -2.87 -3.77
N ALA A 650 15.23 -4.05 -3.64
CA ALA A 650 13.78 -4.22 -3.70
C ALA A 650 13.05 -3.44 -2.58
N ASP A 651 13.57 -3.45 -1.35
CA ASP A 651 13.01 -2.66 -0.25
C ASP A 651 13.12 -1.14 -0.53
N VAL A 652 14.25 -0.65 -1.04
CA VAL A 652 14.43 0.76 -1.45
C VAL A 652 13.44 1.14 -2.56
N ILE A 653 13.26 0.28 -3.56
CA ILE A 653 12.26 0.48 -4.63
C ILE A 653 10.84 0.52 -4.03
N ALA A 654 10.52 -0.35 -3.05
CA ALA A 654 9.24 -0.31 -2.37
C ALA A 654 9.02 1.03 -1.64
N PHE A 655 10.06 1.60 -1.03
CA PHE A 655 10.00 2.95 -0.46
C PHE A 655 9.75 4.00 -1.53
N LEU A 656 10.50 4.01 -2.63
CA LEU A 656 10.31 4.98 -3.72
C LEU A 656 8.92 4.90 -4.36
N ASN A 657 8.34 3.69 -4.47
CA ASN A 657 6.96 3.51 -4.92
C ASN A 657 5.94 4.11 -3.96
N SER A 658 6.22 4.17 -2.65
CA SER A 658 5.31 4.81 -1.69
C SER A 658 5.22 6.33 -1.82
N LEU A 659 6.10 6.94 -2.63
CA LEU A 659 6.15 8.37 -2.93
C LEU A 659 5.21 8.79 -4.08
N THR A 660 4.32 7.89 -4.51
CA THR A 660 3.43 8.05 -5.67
C THR A 660 1.96 7.95 -5.28
#